data_AF-A0A7X9AS39-F1
#
_entry.id   AF-A0A7X9AS39-F1
#
_cell.length_a   1.000
_cell.length_b   1.000
_cell.length_c   1.000
_cell.angle_alpha   90.00
_cell.angle_beta   90.00
_cell.angle_gamma   90.00
#
_symmetry.space_group_name_H-M   'P 1'
#
loop_
_entity.id
_entity.type
_entity.pdbx_description
1 polymer ?
#
loop_
_entity_poly.entity_id
_entity_poly.type
_entity_poly.pdbx_seq_one_letter_code
_entity_poly.pdbx_strand_id
1 'polypeptide(L)'
;MQHHLSSLFCLCAMLLAGSAVAAPTAASAKVSDIALLAPDAAQPVAIKGCGGAYFLAEPGLLRITLTKRETSSRAQPVRLVLATPDRQPVADVWLPGLADSGAAVQRVTIEHDVTAAGVYALSLTAPDDRYGNRFQWMLETNCPRFLLETSRGHRDVRHEEPFFIVNPNQECQVFFYPTAAAFALEASSLPPNSQGVTLRDHTGAVVLTQAPNAEQTAEVKLPADPGRQPPWQMTIPAGGAVINLDHLTRWGSLSEYRDQPLWTYQRNAWFDFFSNRKLLVPYRHMQYLEAGETAAVTFTVNNRGKSLKQVRLALEFPPGAKPFTTLRETTLEIPAGESRPVALECTAPPAGETWNCRLRATTDGFTTYSSLVIKHGRRDQLYDFTPPLVLTPFNHENEQFAYAVDYPLGGQPYFDLENRPVIYAGNRIHTWREGAWKQAIVKLPGVSEDNTFARAKISKIAFDRDNWYYTIALNQDGQPVLLYSSDRGQTFESVSLPINGAFDIEQFSGHNLSAAPPPIMCHTVTERDPQRMWRRIHDVKLLLPKKDGGKIVLPEPIMLTRSGIGYSGHSGMPSSIVSRGDNVHVIWAEATDPADKTIRGVPTYTATYDRRTGVLSQPALIGYGPPANDVHNTPCITMDSKGYLHALVGTHGNTFRYARSLQPDTAAQGWTEAAPLGEKLSQTYVGLVCDQNDMLHVVFRLARPPENTFPVGSSSSLSLMSKPTMADAWSAPRQLVQPAFTDYCVYYHRLIIDRCNRIFLSYDYWSTYWFYRIDQAKSRRALMMSPDGCQTWRLASDQDLRGK
;
A
#
# COMPACT_ATOMS: atom_id res chain seq x y z
N MET A 1 -20.04 -57.12 -50.15
CA MET A 1 -19.61 -56.42 -51.38
C MET A 1 -19.37 -54.98 -50.98
N GLN A 2 -18.11 -54.65 -50.63
CA GLN A 2 -17.15 -53.94 -51.51
C GLN A 2 -17.40 -52.42 -51.40
N HIS A 3 -16.53 -51.56 -50.86
CA HIS A 3 -15.07 -51.54 -51.00
C HIS A 3 -14.31 -50.77 -49.88
N HIS A 4 -13.24 -51.42 -49.39
CA HIS A 4 -11.87 -50.97 -49.06
C HIS A 4 -11.58 -49.89 -47.99
N LEU A 5 -10.90 -50.22 -46.88
CA LEU A 5 -9.45 -50.50 -46.67
C LEU A 5 -8.55 -49.26 -46.77
N SER A 6 -8.21 -48.66 -45.63
CA SER A 6 -6.85 -48.17 -45.31
C SER A 6 -6.72 -47.91 -43.81
N SER A 7 -6.28 -48.93 -43.08
CA SER A 7 -5.92 -48.86 -41.66
C SER A 7 -4.46 -49.26 -41.53
N LEU A 8 -3.56 -48.27 -41.58
CA LEU A 8 -2.18 -48.26 -41.07
C LEU A 8 -1.57 -46.89 -41.45
N PHE A 9 -0.77 -46.29 -40.54
CA PHE A 9 -0.13 -44.96 -40.58
C PHE A 9 -0.92 -43.78 -39.99
N CYS A 10 -0.81 -43.61 -38.67
CA CYS A 10 -0.38 -42.36 -38.00
C CYS A 10 -0.53 -42.50 -36.48
N LEU A 11 0.44 -43.19 -35.85
CA LEU A 11 0.62 -43.18 -34.41
C LEU A 11 2.09 -42.82 -34.13
N CYS A 12 2.47 -41.60 -34.50
CA CYS A 12 3.76 -40.97 -34.16
C CYS A 12 3.71 -39.50 -34.61
N ALA A 13 3.27 -38.60 -33.75
CA ALA A 13 3.68 -37.18 -33.67
C ALA A 13 2.69 -36.37 -32.81
N MET A 14 3.02 -36.16 -31.54
CA MET A 14 2.83 -34.91 -30.78
C MET A 14 3.19 -35.17 -29.30
N LEU A 15 4.44 -35.54 -29.07
CA LEU A 15 5.12 -35.46 -27.78
C LEU A 15 6.45 -34.75 -28.03
N LEU A 16 6.36 -33.45 -28.27
CA LEU A 16 7.47 -32.52 -28.10
C LEU A 16 6.99 -31.42 -27.16
N ALA A 17 6.70 -31.82 -25.92
CA ALA A 17 6.79 -30.90 -24.80
C ALA A 17 8.28 -30.59 -24.66
N GLY A 18 8.72 -29.48 -25.26
CA GLY A 18 10.00 -28.89 -24.93
C GLY A 18 10.02 -28.64 -23.44
N SER A 19 10.93 -29.31 -22.74
CA SER A 19 11.27 -29.00 -21.37
C SER A 19 11.77 -27.57 -21.31
N ALA A 20 10.87 -26.62 -21.03
CA ALA A 20 11.25 -25.29 -20.61
C ALA A 20 12.15 -25.46 -19.39
N VAL A 21 13.42 -25.09 -19.52
CA VAL A 21 14.29 -24.95 -18.36
C VAL A 21 13.69 -23.81 -17.55
N ALA A 22 12.92 -24.17 -16.52
CA ALA A 22 12.41 -23.21 -15.56
C ALA A 22 13.61 -22.38 -15.06
N ALA A 23 13.44 -21.06 -14.99
CA ALA A 23 14.40 -20.22 -14.29
C ALA A 23 14.73 -20.88 -12.96
N PRO A 24 16.01 -20.94 -12.54
CA PRO A 24 16.37 -21.55 -11.26
C PRO A 24 15.58 -20.84 -10.16
N THR A 25 14.53 -21.50 -9.69
CA THR A 25 13.86 -21.12 -8.46
C THR A 25 14.90 -21.27 -7.37
N ALA A 26 15.14 -20.22 -6.57
CA ALA A 26 15.97 -20.33 -5.38
C ALA A 26 15.57 -21.62 -4.64
N ALA A 27 16.56 -22.45 -4.30
CA ALA A 27 16.30 -23.71 -3.64
C ALA A 27 15.46 -23.44 -2.38
N SER A 28 14.35 -24.16 -2.25
CA SER A 28 13.50 -24.07 -1.06
C SER A 28 14.36 -24.36 0.17
N ALA A 29 14.21 -23.55 1.21
CA ALA A 29 14.86 -23.81 2.47
C ALA A 29 14.37 -25.16 3.05
N LYS A 30 15.28 -25.89 3.67
CA LYS A 30 14.93 -27.06 4.48
C LYS A 30 14.38 -26.58 5.82
N VAL A 31 13.24 -27.09 6.22
CA VAL A 31 12.58 -26.75 7.49
C VAL A 31 12.52 -28.01 8.34
N SER A 32 12.99 -27.93 9.59
CA SER A 32 12.87 -29.05 10.54
C SER A 32 11.42 -29.26 10.96
N ASP A 33 11.12 -30.45 11.49
CA ASP A 33 9.91 -30.63 12.29
C ASP A 33 9.92 -29.66 13.50
N ILE A 34 8.72 -29.33 13.98
CA ILE A 34 8.54 -28.48 15.16
C ILE A 34 8.78 -29.35 16.41
N ALA A 35 9.85 -29.08 17.14
CA ALA A 35 10.15 -29.74 18.41
C ALA A 35 9.46 -29.02 19.58
N LEU A 36 9.01 -29.79 20.58
CA LEU A 36 8.50 -29.27 21.85
C LEU A 36 9.55 -29.47 22.95
N LEU A 37 9.91 -28.40 23.64
CA LEU A 37 10.92 -28.37 24.68
C LEU A 37 10.33 -27.91 26.02
N ALA A 38 10.95 -28.33 27.12
CA ALA A 38 10.67 -27.80 28.45
C ALA A 38 11.17 -26.34 28.59
N PRO A 39 10.53 -25.52 29.43
CA PRO A 39 10.81 -24.08 29.52
C PRO A 39 12.13 -23.72 30.25
N ASP A 40 12.76 -24.68 30.94
CA ASP A 40 13.92 -24.45 31.81
C ASP A 40 15.28 -24.36 31.09
N ALA A 41 15.30 -24.45 29.75
CA ALA A 41 16.51 -24.17 28.99
C ALA A 41 16.85 -22.68 29.08
N ALA A 42 18.05 -22.33 29.55
CA ALA A 42 18.53 -20.95 29.61
C ALA A 42 18.37 -20.26 28.23
N GLN A 43 17.41 -19.33 28.12
CA GLN A 43 17.11 -18.64 26.87
C GLN A 43 17.88 -17.31 26.80
N PRO A 44 18.74 -17.08 25.79
CA PRO A 44 19.62 -15.91 25.74
C PRO A 44 18.89 -14.56 25.67
N VAL A 45 17.78 -14.41 24.92
CA VAL A 45 16.91 -13.21 24.92
C VAL A 45 15.53 -13.58 24.34
N ALA A 46 14.45 -13.47 25.12
CA ALA A 46 13.08 -13.61 24.59
C ALA A 46 12.44 -12.24 24.33
N ILE A 47 11.77 -12.12 23.20
CA ILE A 47 11.17 -10.88 22.69
C ILE A 47 9.68 -11.09 22.53
N LYS A 48 8.86 -10.16 23.04
CA LYS A 48 7.42 -10.18 22.83
C LYS A 48 7.00 -9.21 21.73
N GLY A 49 6.24 -9.69 20.75
CA GLY A 49 5.72 -8.91 19.62
C GLY A 49 5.92 -9.59 18.27
N CYS A 50 5.28 -9.05 17.23
CA CYS A 50 5.59 -9.36 15.83
C CYS A 50 6.91 -8.68 15.40
N GLY A 51 7.28 -8.83 14.11
CA GLY A 51 8.44 -8.14 13.54
C GLY A 51 9.22 -9.05 12.59
N GLY A 52 10.52 -9.15 12.81
CA GLY A 52 11.40 -9.95 11.99
C GLY A 52 12.89 -9.80 12.29
N ALA A 53 13.69 -10.28 11.35
CA ALA A 53 15.14 -10.13 11.37
C ALA A 53 15.69 -9.96 9.95
N TYR A 54 16.79 -9.22 9.85
CA TYR A 54 17.58 -9.04 8.65
C TYR A 54 18.96 -9.67 8.87
N PHE A 55 19.42 -10.47 7.90
CA PHE A 55 20.69 -11.19 7.96
C PHE A 55 21.56 -10.79 6.77
N LEU A 56 22.71 -10.18 7.04
CA LEU A 56 23.73 -9.98 6.01
C LEU A 56 24.54 -11.28 5.89
N ALA A 57 24.02 -12.21 5.09
CA ALA A 57 24.58 -13.54 4.93
C ALA A 57 25.59 -13.60 3.78
N GLU A 58 26.60 -14.43 3.94
CA GLU A 58 27.62 -14.76 2.94
C GLU A 58 27.35 -16.15 2.34
N PRO A 59 27.93 -16.51 1.18
CA PRO A 59 27.75 -17.83 0.59
C PRO A 59 28.09 -18.97 1.56
N GLY A 60 27.22 -19.98 1.62
CA GLY A 60 27.28 -21.06 2.59
C GLY A 60 25.93 -21.32 3.27
N LEU A 61 25.92 -22.16 4.30
CA LEU A 61 24.68 -22.50 5.00
C LEU A 61 24.22 -21.34 5.90
N LEU A 62 23.04 -20.80 5.65
CA LEU A 62 22.31 -19.96 6.60
C LEU A 62 21.38 -20.83 7.43
N ARG A 63 21.65 -20.93 8.73
CA ARG A 63 20.81 -21.61 9.70
C ARG A 63 20.14 -20.58 10.60
N ILE A 64 18.83 -20.66 10.70
CA ILE A 64 18.02 -19.83 11.59
C ILE A 64 17.15 -20.76 12.42
N THR A 65 17.35 -20.75 13.74
CA THR A 65 16.44 -21.41 14.68
C THR A 65 15.56 -20.36 15.31
N LEU A 66 14.25 -20.57 15.24
CA LEU A 66 13.30 -19.80 16.01
C LEU A 66 12.74 -20.66 17.15
N THR A 67 12.64 -20.07 18.34
CA THR A 67 11.81 -20.62 19.40
C THR A 67 10.62 -19.70 19.67
N LYS A 68 9.48 -20.30 20.01
CA LYS A 68 8.22 -19.62 20.35
C LYS A 68 7.71 -20.17 21.67
N ARG A 69 7.25 -19.27 22.55
CA ARG A 69 6.56 -19.62 23.80
C ARG A 69 5.32 -18.78 23.96
N GLU A 70 4.22 -19.41 24.37
CA GLU A 70 2.98 -18.70 24.67
C GLU A 70 3.14 -17.88 25.95
N THR A 71 2.52 -16.70 25.99
CA THR A 71 2.48 -15.81 27.17
C THR A 71 1.05 -15.63 27.69
N SER A 72 0.10 -16.35 27.11
CA SER A 72 -1.31 -16.36 27.49
C SER A 72 -1.90 -17.76 27.31
N SER A 73 -3.04 -18.03 27.94
CA SER A 73 -3.77 -19.30 27.76
C SER A 73 -4.39 -19.47 26.38
N ARG A 74 -4.50 -18.39 25.60
CA ARG A 74 -5.07 -18.42 24.25
C ARG A 74 -3.98 -18.74 23.23
N ALA A 75 -4.11 -19.88 22.57
CA ALA A 75 -3.25 -20.31 21.47
C ALA A 75 -3.03 -19.20 20.42
N GLN A 76 -1.76 -18.98 20.05
CA GLN A 76 -1.39 -18.00 19.04
C GLN A 76 -0.58 -18.65 17.92
N PRO A 77 -1.14 -18.85 16.71
CA PRO A 77 -0.34 -19.25 15.56
C PRO A 77 0.61 -18.12 15.13
N VAL A 78 1.78 -18.48 14.62
CA VAL A 78 2.78 -17.54 14.09
C VAL A 78 3.28 -18.05 12.73
N ARG A 79 3.32 -17.17 11.74
CA ARG A 79 3.84 -17.45 10.40
C ARG A 79 5.19 -16.79 10.21
N LEU A 80 6.15 -17.57 9.74
CA LEU A 80 7.53 -17.16 9.45
C LEU A 80 7.75 -17.18 7.94
N VAL A 81 8.22 -16.07 7.36
CA VAL A 81 8.56 -16.02 5.93
C VAL A 81 10.00 -15.59 5.77
N LEU A 82 10.87 -16.49 5.29
CA LEU A 82 12.25 -16.18 4.93
C LEU A 82 12.32 -15.84 3.45
N ALA A 83 12.90 -14.68 3.13
CA ALA A 83 13.11 -14.22 1.77
C ALA A 83 14.57 -13.84 1.50
N THR A 84 15.00 -14.06 0.26
CA THR A 84 16.34 -13.72 -0.26
C THR A 84 16.55 -12.19 -0.37
N PRO A 85 17.77 -11.73 -0.73
CA PRO A 85 18.04 -10.30 -0.97
C PRO A 85 17.14 -9.65 -2.04
N ASP A 86 16.74 -10.39 -3.06
CA ASP A 86 15.75 -9.97 -4.07
C ASP A 86 14.30 -10.22 -3.65
N ARG A 87 14.07 -10.58 -2.38
CA ARG A 87 12.77 -10.86 -1.76
C ARG A 87 12.00 -12.02 -2.38
N GLN A 88 12.69 -13.01 -2.96
CA GLN A 88 12.09 -14.30 -3.26
C GLN A 88 11.87 -15.08 -1.96
N PRO A 89 10.62 -15.47 -1.61
CA PRO A 89 10.39 -16.37 -0.48
C PRO A 89 11.04 -17.73 -0.72
N VAL A 90 11.79 -18.21 0.27
CA VAL A 90 12.44 -19.53 0.28
C VAL A 90 11.94 -20.42 1.42
N ALA A 91 11.26 -19.85 2.41
CA ALA A 91 10.54 -20.58 3.46
C ALA A 91 9.25 -19.85 3.83
N ASP A 92 8.17 -20.61 4.09
CA ASP A 92 6.90 -20.12 4.62
C ASP A 92 6.38 -21.14 5.64
N VAL A 93 6.63 -20.86 6.93
CA VAL A 93 6.49 -21.84 8.01
C VAL A 93 5.41 -21.37 8.98
N TRP A 94 4.48 -22.27 9.31
CA TRP A 94 3.45 -22.04 10.31
C TRP A 94 3.76 -22.77 11.61
N LEU A 95 3.99 -22.01 12.67
CA LEU A 95 4.01 -22.51 14.03
C LEU A 95 2.57 -22.50 14.58
N PRO A 96 2.01 -23.65 14.98
CA PRO A 96 0.67 -23.66 15.57
C PRO A 96 0.66 -22.95 16.92
N GLY A 97 -0.52 -22.48 17.33
CA GLY A 97 -0.72 -21.99 18.69
C GLY A 97 -0.86 -23.14 19.68
N LEU A 98 -0.36 -22.97 20.91
CA LEU A 98 -0.54 -23.93 22.01
C LEU A 98 -1.44 -23.30 23.09
N ALA A 99 -2.39 -24.05 23.62
CA ALA A 99 -3.26 -23.59 24.71
C ALA A 99 -2.71 -24.04 26.08
N ASP A 100 -1.41 -23.83 26.30
CA ASP A 100 -0.66 -24.40 27.43
C ASP A 100 -0.08 -23.34 28.37
N SER A 101 -0.39 -22.07 28.13
CA SER A 101 0.13 -20.91 28.88
C SER A 101 1.66 -20.88 28.98
N GLY A 102 2.36 -21.38 27.96
CA GLY A 102 3.82 -21.38 27.90
C GLY A 102 4.46 -22.54 28.68
N ALA A 103 3.74 -23.64 28.92
CA ALA A 103 4.29 -24.86 29.51
C ALA A 103 5.29 -25.56 28.57
N ALA A 104 5.13 -25.41 27.26
CA ALA A 104 6.08 -25.87 26.25
C ALA A 104 6.67 -24.71 25.44
N VAL A 105 7.87 -24.96 24.90
CA VAL A 105 8.54 -24.09 23.94
C VAL A 105 8.60 -24.82 22.60
N GLN A 106 8.05 -24.19 21.56
CA GLN A 106 8.16 -24.70 20.19
C GLN A 106 9.50 -24.25 19.61
N ARG A 107 10.23 -25.16 18.94
CA ARG A 107 11.48 -24.87 18.22
C ARG A 107 11.37 -25.33 16.78
N VAL A 108 11.76 -24.47 15.85
CA VAL A 108 11.89 -24.81 14.42
C VAL A 108 13.19 -24.25 13.87
N THR A 109 13.84 -24.99 12.97
CA THR A 109 15.05 -24.55 12.28
C THR A 109 14.79 -24.48 10.77
N ILE A 110 15.17 -23.35 10.18
CA ILE A 110 15.19 -23.09 8.74
C ILE A 110 16.66 -23.10 8.30
N GLU A 111 16.98 -23.93 7.32
CA GLU A 111 18.29 -24.05 6.70
C GLU A 111 18.20 -23.69 5.21
N HIS A 112 19.01 -22.74 4.75
CA HIS A 112 19.05 -22.32 3.36
C HIS A 112 20.49 -22.19 2.88
N ASP A 113 20.79 -22.77 1.72
CA ASP A 113 22.10 -22.64 1.07
C ASP A 113 22.19 -21.29 0.35
N VAL A 114 22.91 -20.36 0.97
CA VAL A 114 23.18 -19.03 0.43
C VAL A 114 24.11 -19.16 -0.75
N THR A 115 23.60 -18.84 -1.94
CA THR A 115 24.40 -18.86 -3.19
C THR A 115 25.02 -17.50 -3.52
N ALA A 116 24.58 -16.45 -2.83
CA ALA A 116 25.02 -15.08 -3.03
C ALA A 116 24.88 -14.28 -1.75
N ALA A 117 25.90 -13.47 -1.47
CA ALA A 117 25.90 -12.55 -0.36
C ALA A 117 24.79 -11.51 -0.47
N GLY A 118 24.19 -11.13 0.65
CA GLY A 118 23.20 -10.07 0.72
C GLY A 118 22.31 -10.09 1.95
N VAL A 119 21.31 -9.21 1.98
CA VAL A 119 20.39 -9.07 3.12
C VAL A 119 19.15 -9.96 2.96
N TYR A 120 19.16 -11.12 3.61
CA TYR A 120 17.99 -11.98 3.78
C TYR A 120 17.05 -11.39 4.83
N ALA A 121 15.73 -11.57 4.66
CA ALA A 121 14.71 -11.02 5.55
C ALA A 121 13.78 -12.14 6.05
N LEU A 122 13.66 -12.27 7.36
CA LEU A 122 12.69 -13.15 8.03
C LEU A 122 11.57 -12.29 8.62
N SER A 123 10.34 -12.48 8.17
CA SER A 123 9.16 -11.82 8.74
C SER A 123 8.39 -12.75 9.67
N LEU A 124 7.95 -12.22 10.81
CA LEU A 124 7.08 -12.87 11.79
C LEU A 124 5.72 -12.16 11.84
N THR A 125 4.67 -12.90 11.51
CA THR A 125 3.28 -12.43 11.54
C THR A 125 2.43 -13.35 12.41
N ALA A 126 1.38 -12.81 13.03
CA ALA A 126 0.59 -13.52 14.02
C ALA A 126 -0.89 -13.21 13.81
N PRO A 127 -1.64 -14.08 13.11
CA PRO A 127 -3.05 -13.84 12.83
C PRO A 127 -3.87 -13.55 14.07
N ASP A 128 -4.74 -12.54 13.97
CA ASP A 128 -5.61 -12.05 15.05
C ASP A 128 -4.84 -11.54 16.29
N ASP A 129 -3.54 -11.35 16.17
CA ASP A 129 -2.65 -10.71 17.14
C ASP A 129 -1.55 -9.96 16.41
N ARG A 130 -1.95 -9.03 15.52
CA ARG A 130 -1.01 -8.17 14.78
C ARG A 130 0.03 -7.48 15.66
N TYR A 131 -0.17 -7.39 16.98
CA TYR A 131 0.81 -6.84 17.92
C TYR A 131 1.76 -7.85 18.57
N GLY A 132 1.46 -9.13 18.49
CA GLY A 132 2.22 -10.21 19.15
C GLY A 132 2.19 -10.11 20.67
N ASN A 133 1.04 -9.77 21.24
CA ASN A 133 0.85 -9.66 22.69
C ASN A 133 0.68 -11.03 23.38
N ARG A 134 0.51 -12.11 22.63
CA ARG A 134 0.20 -13.45 23.18
C ARG A 134 1.36 -14.42 23.14
N PHE A 135 2.47 -14.10 22.48
CA PHE A 135 3.65 -14.96 22.41
C PHE A 135 4.94 -14.17 22.59
N GLN A 136 6.00 -14.89 22.92
CA GLN A 136 7.37 -14.42 22.82
C GLN A 136 8.17 -15.35 21.92
N TRP A 137 9.22 -14.81 21.30
CA TRP A 137 10.09 -15.55 20.41
C TRP A 137 11.55 -15.19 20.63
N MET A 138 12.41 -16.08 20.18
CA MET A 138 13.86 -15.91 20.22
C MET A 138 14.45 -16.50 18.94
N LEU A 139 15.57 -15.92 18.53
CA LEU A 139 16.27 -16.24 17.31
C LEU A 139 17.69 -16.72 17.66
N GLU A 140 18.12 -17.83 17.07
CA GLU A 140 19.52 -18.23 17.01
C GLU A 140 19.92 -18.34 15.55
N THR A 141 21.10 -17.88 15.19
CA THR A 141 21.60 -18.01 13.82
C THR A 141 23.11 -18.18 13.80
N ASN A 142 23.61 -18.85 12.77
CA ASN A 142 25.03 -18.87 12.44
C ASN A 142 25.47 -17.66 11.59
N CYS A 143 24.54 -16.79 11.18
CA CYS A 143 24.88 -15.58 10.45
C CYS A 143 25.60 -14.60 11.38
N PRO A 144 26.84 -14.18 11.08
CA PRO A 144 27.61 -13.33 11.96
C PRO A 144 27.11 -11.88 12.01
N ARG A 145 26.24 -11.47 11.08
CA ARG A 145 25.71 -10.10 10.96
C ARG A 145 24.20 -10.12 10.84
N PHE A 146 23.49 -9.73 11.89
CA PHE A 146 22.02 -9.69 11.88
C PHE A 146 21.48 -8.55 12.75
N LEU A 147 20.34 -8.02 12.34
CA LEU A 147 19.55 -7.05 13.07
C LEU A 147 18.12 -7.59 13.25
N LEU A 148 17.59 -7.42 14.44
CA LEU A 148 16.20 -7.65 14.78
C LEU A 148 15.38 -6.39 14.51
N GLU A 149 14.14 -6.60 14.16
CA GLU A 149 13.15 -5.57 13.88
C GLU A 149 11.88 -5.98 14.63
N THR A 150 11.39 -5.14 15.52
CA THR A 150 10.30 -5.52 16.44
C THR A 150 9.09 -4.61 16.34
N SER A 151 8.93 -3.89 15.24
CA SER A 151 7.71 -3.14 14.96
C SER A 151 6.52 -4.09 14.77
N ARG A 152 5.40 -3.66 15.31
CA ARG A 152 4.19 -4.45 15.38
C ARG A 152 3.19 -4.01 14.30
N GLY A 153 1.94 -4.44 14.44
CA GLY A 153 0.85 -4.01 13.60
C GLY A 153 0.55 -2.50 13.70
N HIS A 154 -0.15 -1.97 12.70
CA HIS A 154 -0.68 -0.60 12.71
C HIS A 154 -1.57 -0.30 13.92
N ARG A 155 -1.45 0.93 14.45
CA ARG A 155 -2.36 1.56 15.42
C ARG A 155 -2.80 2.91 14.86
N ASP A 156 -4.00 3.36 15.24
CA ASP A 156 -4.51 4.68 14.86
C ASP A 156 -3.90 5.83 15.69
N VAL A 157 -3.07 5.51 16.69
CA VAL A 157 -2.34 6.47 17.55
C VAL A 157 -0.91 6.71 17.06
N ARG A 158 -0.22 7.70 17.67
CA ARG A 158 1.21 7.91 17.43
C ARG A 158 1.97 6.59 17.61
N HIS A 159 2.91 6.38 16.71
CA HIS A 159 3.59 5.11 16.60
C HIS A 159 4.63 4.95 17.72
N GLU A 160 4.38 3.97 18.58
CA GLU A 160 5.20 3.59 19.73
C GLU A 160 5.29 2.07 19.72
N GLU A 161 6.51 1.55 19.61
CA GLU A 161 6.81 0.12 19.46
C GLU A 161 7.78 -0.33 20.55
N PRO A 162 7.32 -0.42 21.81
CA PRO A 162 8.24 -0.69 22.92
C PRO A 162 8.92 -2.03 22.72
N PHE A 163 10.18 -2.13 23.16
CA PHE A 163 10.83 -3.44 23.28
C PHE A 163 10.34 -4.12 24.54
N PHE A 164 9.84 -5.34 24.41
CA PHE A 164 9.48 -6.17 25.55
C PHE A 164 10.51 -7.28 25.61
N ILE A 165 11.55 -7.04 26.41
CA ILE A 165 12.64 -7.99 26.59
C ILE A 165 12.34 -8.78 27.85
N VAL A 166 12.25 -10.09 27.69
CA VAL A 166 12.00 -11.05 28.76
C VAL A 166 13.23 -11.94 28.85
N ASN A 167 13.96 -11.82 29.95
CA ASN A 167 15.05 -12.73 30.25
C ASN A 167 15.16 -12.92 31.77
N PRO A 168 14.56 -13.97 32.36
CA PRO A 168 14.46 -14.08 33.81
C PRO A 168 15.80 -14.28 34.52
N ASN A 169 16.80 -14.83 33.83
CA ASN A 169 18.00 -15.36 34.48
C ASN A 169 19.30 -14.67 34.07
N GLN A 170 19.28 -13.79 33.06
CA GLN A 170 20.48 -13.14 32.54
C GLN A 170 20.20 -11.71 32.10
N GLU A 171 21.23 -10.87 32.20
CA GLU A 171 21.21 -9.53 31.61
C GLU A 171 21.12 -9.62 30.08
N CYS A 172 20.39 -8.68 29.48
CA CYS A 172 20.31 -8.55 28.03
C CYS A 172 21.11 -7.32 27.58
N GLN A 173 21.93 -7.51 26.55
CA GLN A 173 22.57 -6.40 25.85
C GLN A 173 21.74 -6.06 24.62
N VAL A 174 21.55 -4.77 24.36
CA VAL A 174 20.86 -4.26 23.18
C VAL A 174 21.79 -3.26 22.50
N PHE A 175 22.16 -3.55 21.26
CA PHE A 175 22.98 -2.69 20.42
C PHE A 175 22.10 -1.98 19.40
N PHE A 176 22.17 -0.66 19.35
CA PHE A 176 21.25 0.17 18.56
C PHE A 176 21.93 1.42 17.98
N TYR A 177 21.22 2.10 17.07
CA TYR A 177 21.70 3.34 16.45
C TYR A 177 21.37 4.54 17.37
N PRO A 178 22.37 5.27 17.90
CA PRO A 178 22.13 6.46 18.69
C PRO A 178 21.89 7.67 17.79
N THR A 179 20.72 8.29 17.84
CA THR A 179 20.46 9.50 17.04
C THR A 179 21.35 10.67 17.47
N ALA A 180 21.68 11.57 16.55
CA ALA A 180 22.31 12.85 16.87
C ALA A 180 21.40 13.81 17.67
N ALA A 181 20.07 13.65 17.56
CA ALA A 181 19.11 14.50 18.27
C ALA A 181 19.09 14.19 19.78
N ALA A 182 18.51 15.10 20.58
CA ALA A 182 18.18 14.79 21.96
C ALA A 182 17.14 13.66 21.99
N PHE A 183 17.26 12.74 22.95
CA PHE A 183 16.35 11.61 23.04
C PHE A 183 16.05 11.25 24.50
N ALA A 184 14.82 10.80 24.75
CA ALA A 184 14.42 10.23 26.03
C ALA A 184 14.43 8.70 25.97
N LEU A 185 14.97 8.09 27.03
CA LEU A 185 14.87 6.68 27.36
C LEU A 185 13.95 6.53 28.57
N GLU A 186 13.03 5.60 28.48
CA GLU A 186 12.15 5.17 29.55
C GLU A 186 12.14 3.64 29.57
N ALA A 187 12.57 3.07 30.68
CA ALA A 187 12.54 1.63 30.92
C ALA A 187 11.62 1.36 32.10
N SER A 188 10.54 0.61 31.89
CA SER A 188 9.57 0.26 32.93
C SER A 188 9.51 -1.24 33.16
N SER A 189 8.82 -1.66 34.22
CA SER A 189 8.76 -3.06 34.67
C SER A 189 10.14 -3.63 35.00
N LEU A 190 11.04 -2.79 35.51
CA LEU A 190 12.37 -3.22 35.93
C LEU A 190 12.29 -4.10 37.19
N PRO A 191 13.18 -5.08 37.35
CA PRO A 191 13.20 -5.92 38.53
C PRO A 191 13.44 -5.09 39.81
N PRO A 192 12.77 -5.44 40.93
CA PRO A 192 13.05 -4.83 42.23
C PRO A 192 14.55 -4.94 42.59
N ASN A 193 15.12 -3.86 43.13
CA ASN A 193 16.52 -3.79 43.56
C ASN A 193 17.58 -3.96 42.44
N SER A 194 17.18 -3.89 41.17
CA SER A 194 18.15 -3.86 40.05
C SER A 194 18.94 -2.54 40.03
N GLN A 195 20.15 -2.57 39.46
CA GLN A 195 20.92 -1.35 39.16
C GLN A 195 20.29 -0.50 38.04
N GLY A 196 19.18 -0.98 37.46
CA GLY A 196 18.47 -0.37 36.35
C GLY A 196 19.20 -0.55 35.02
N VAL A 197 19.16 0.48 34.17
CA VAL A 197 19.67 0.41 32.79
C VAL A 197 20.99 1.15 32.66
N THR A 198 21.99 0.52 32.05
CA THR A 198 23.29 1.14 31.74
C THR A 198 23.44 1.39 30.26
N LEU A 199 23.73 2.64 29.86
CA LEU A 199 24.10 3.00 28.50
C LEU A 199 25.62 3.11 28.36
N ARG A 200 26.15 2.53 27.29
CA ARG A 200 27.55 2.64 26.88
C ARG A 200 27.64 3.11 25.44
N ASP A 201 28.65 3.91 25.15
CA ASP A 201 28.89 4.40 23.79
C ASP A 201 29.51 3.32 22.88
N HIS A 202 29.87 3.71 21.66
CA HIS A 202 30.52 2.84 20.68
C HIS A 202 31.85 2.26 21.16
N THR A 203 32.59 2.97 22.03
CA THR A 203 33.88 2.51 22.61
C THR A 203 33.68 1.56 23.79
N GLY A 204 32.46 1.50 24.35
CA GLY A 204 32.14 0.74 25.56
C GLY A 204 32.23 1.53 26.86
N ALA A 205 32.60 2.82 26.78
CA ALA A 205 32.60 3.72 27.92
C ALA A 205 31.16 3.93 28.44
N VAL A 206 31.00 3.92 29.77
CA VAL A 206 29.68 4.16 30.39
C VAL A 206 29.31 5.62 30.17
N VAL A 207 28.18 5.84 29.50
CA VAL A 207 27.57 7.17 29.34
C VAL A 207 26.76 7.51 30.58
N LEU A 208 25.95 6.54 31.06
CA LEU A 208 25.20 6.66 32.30
C LEU A 208 24.69 5.29 32.79
N THR A 209 24.35 5.23 34.06
CA THR A 209 23.53 4.16 34.66
C THR A 209 22.37 4.81 35.40
N GLN A 210 21.15 4.36 35.12
CA GLN A 210 19.94 4.89 35.74
C GLN A 210 19.23 3.79 36.52
N ALA A 211 19.23 3.91 37.84
CA ALA A 211 18.49 3.03 38.74
C ALA A 211 16.97 3.26 38.61
N PRO A 212 16.13 2.24 38.87
CA PRO A 212 14.68 2.37 38.88
C PRO A 212 14.20 3.22 40.08
N ASN A 213 13.10 3.95 39.88
CA ASN A 213 12.34 4.62 40.93
C ASN A 213 11.43 3.63 41.71
N ALA A 214 10.60 4.14 42.61
CA ALA A 214 9.68 3.34 43.41
C ALA A 214 8.65 2.58 42.54
N GLU A 215 8.33 3.12 41.37
CA GLU A 215 7.44 2.55 40.36
C GLU A 215 8.17 1.61 39.37
N GLN A 216 9.39 1.16 39.70
CA GLN A 216 10.19 0.24 38.86
C GLN A 216 10.47 0.80 37.46
N THR A 217 10.65 2.11 37.37
CA THR A 217 10.86 2.84 36.13
C THR A 217 12.17 3.64 36.18
N ALA A 218 12.94 3.60 35.09
CA ALA A 218 14.14 4.40 34.89
C ALA A 218 13.91 5.35 33.72
N GLU A 219 14.02 6.65 33.97
CA GLU A 219 13.84 7.71 32.96
C GLU A 219 15.12 8.52 32.80
N VAL A 220 15.50 8.77 31.55
CA VAL A 220 16.71 9.52 31.21
C VAL A 220 16.44 10.38 29.99
N LYS A 221 16.97 11.60 29.99
CA LYS A 221 17.04 12.46 28.80
C LYS A 221 18.50 12.76 28.48
N LEU A 222 18.93 12.44 27.28
CA LEU A 222 20.25 12.83 26.79
C LEU A 222 20.14 14.03 25.83
N PRO A 223 21.07 15.00 25.92
CA PRO A 223 21.08 16.16 25.04
C PRO A 223 21.37 15.76 23.58
N ALA A 224 21.22 16.68 22.62
CA ALA A 224 21.67 16.42 21.26
C ALA A 224 23.21 16.34 21.22
N ASP A 225 23.75 15.44 20.41
CA ASP A 225 25.19 15.29 20.19
C ASP A 225 25.45 14.75 18.77
N PRO A 226 25.95 15.58 17.84
CA PRO A 226 26.24 15.18 16.48
C PRO A 226 27.43 14.21 16.36
N GLY A 227 28.26 14.08 17.40
CA GLY A 227 29.44 13.22 17.42
C GLY A 227 29.15 11.75 17.74
N ARG A 228 27.89 11.39 18.03
CA ARG A 228 27.51 10.01 18.36
C ARG A 228 27.79 9.06 17.21
N GLN A 229 28.47 7.96 17.54
CA GLN A 229 28.73 6.87 16.61
C GLN A 229 27.97 5.60 17.04
N PRO A 230 27.38 4.85 16.09
CA PRO A 230 26.79 3.54 16.35
C PRO A 230 27.83 2.42 16.41
N PRO A 231 27.48 1.25 16.99
CA PRO A 231 26.31 1.04 17.84
C PRO A 231 26.57 1.50 19.28
N TRP A 232 25.57 2.09 19.90
CA TRP A 232 25.53 2.19 21.37
C TRP A 232 25.00 0.90 21.97
N GLN A 233 25.35 0.65 23.23
CA GLN A 233 24.91 -0.50 23.99
C GLN A 233 24.03 -0.07 25.17
N MET A 234 22.89 -0.73 25.32
CA MET A 234 22.04 -0.68 26.49
C MET A 234 22.09 -2.02 27.20
N THR A 235 22.40 -2.03 28.49
CA THR A 235 22.38 -3.22 29.34
C THR A 235 21.10 -3.21 30.16
N ILE A 236 20.29 -4.25 30.00
CA ILE A 236 19.02 -4.46 30.69
C ILE A 236 19.23 -5.57 31.73
N PRO A 237 18.79 -5.38 32.98
CA PRO A 237 19.03 -6.33 34.06
C PRO A 237 18.26 -7.65 33.84
N ALA A 238 18.70 -8.71 34.51
CA ALA A 238 17.97 -9.98 34.58
C ALA A 238 16.55 -9.76 35.14
N GLY A 239 15.56 -10.36 34.51
CA GLY A 239 14.12 -10.12 34.68
C GLY A 239 13.50 -9.34 33.52
N GLY A 240 14.31 -8.58 32.76
CA GLY A 240 13.85 -7.87 31.57
C GLY A 240 13.31 -6.46 31.84
N ALA A 241 12.74 -5.86 30.80
CA ALA A 241 12.14 -4.52 30.86
C ALA A 241 11.24 -4.25 29.65
N VAL A 242 10.38 -3.23 29.78
CA VAL A 242 9.69 -2.58 28.66
C VAL A 242 10.44 -1.29 28.32
N ILE A 243 10.99 -1.19 27.11
CA ILE A 243 11.83 -0.06 26.70
C ILE A 243 11.13 0.84 25.67
N ASN A 244 10.99 2.11 26.04
CA ASN A 244 10.66 3.21 25.15
C ASN A 244 11.89 4.12 24.96
N LEU A 245 12.35 4.27 23.73
CA LEU A 245 13.53 5.03 23.36
C LEU A 245 13.20 5.88 22.14
N ASP A 246 13.35 7.18 22.27
CA ASP A 246 13.12 8.09 21.14
C ASP A 246 14.08 7.77 19.98
N HIS A 247 13.57 7.91 18.77
CA HIS A 247 14.23 7.61 17.49
C HIS A 247 14.59 6.14 17.25
N LEU A 248 14.25 5.25 18.19
CA LEU A 248 14.34 3.81 18.00
C LEU A 248 12.97 3.14 18.15
N THR A 249 12.34 3.17 19.32
CA THR A 249 10.99 2.61 19.55
C THR A 249 9.88 3.66 19.56
N ARG A 250 10.23 4.94 19.69
CA ARG A 250 9.32 6.09 19.51
C ARG A 250 9.89 7.03 18.45
N TRP A 251 9.31 7.10 17.26
CA TRP A 251 9.84 7.97 16.21
C TRP A 251 8.82 8.99 15.69
N GLY A 252 9.34 9.99 15.00
CA GLY A 252 8.58 11.11 14.44
C GLY A 252 9.25 11.66 13.18
N SER A 253 8.70 12.74 12.63
CA SER A 253 9.21 13.38 11.41
C SER A 253 10.66 13.86 11.51
N LEU A 254 11.15 14.13 12.72
CA LEU A 254 12.52 14.58 13.00
C LEU A 254 13.50 13.42 13.25
N SER A 255 13.05 12.17 13.18
CA SER A 255 13.93 11.01 13.40
C SER A 255 14.84 10.79 12.20
N GLU A 256 16.13 10.66 12.48
CA GLU A 256 17.17 10.49 11.46
C GLU A 256 16.90 9.29 10.54
N TYR A 257 16.63 8.14 11.14
CA TYR A 257 16.20 6.93 10.45
C TYR A 257 14.79 6.54 10.91
N ARG A 258 13.81 7.26 10.37
CA ARG A 258 12.39 6.97 10.63
C ARG A 258 12.04 5.54 10.21
N ASP A 259 11.12 4.91 10.94
CA ASP A 259 10.52 3.62 10.59
C ASP A 259 11.55 2.46 10.54
N GLN A 260 12.59 2.52 11.38
CA GLN A 260 13.69 1.55 11.47
C GLN A 260 14.05 1.23 12.93
N PRO A 261 13.18 0.56 13.70
CA PRO A 261 13.47 0.14 15.08
C PRO A 261 14.40 -1.08 15.11
N LEU A 262 15.59 -0.94 14.52
CA LEU A 262 16.55 -2.02 14.32
C LEU A 262 17.56 -2.09 15.46
N TRP A 263 17.82 -3.29 15.95
CA TRP A 263 18.77 -3.53 17.03
C TRP A 263 19.31 -4.96 16.97
N THR A 264 20.31 -5.28 17.78
CA THR A 264 20.76 -6.68 17.95
C THR A 264 21.20 -6.91 19.38
N TYR A 265 21.23 -8.16 19.83
CA TYR A 265 21.73 -8.51 21.16
C TYR A 265 23.23 -8.90 21.16
N GLN A 266 23.90 -8.82 20.00
CA GLN A 266 25.33 -9.12 19.88
C GLN A 266 26.06 -7.97 19.18
N ARG A 267 27.07 -7.39 19.84
CA ARG A 267 27.87 -6.27 19.26
C ARG A 267 28.41 -6.61 17.87
N ASN A 268 28.96 -7.80 17.73
CA ASN A 268 29.58 -8.24 16.47
C ASN A 268 28.56 -8.51 15.37
N ALA A 269 27.28 -8.70 15.71
CA ALA A 269 26.20 -8.85 14.74
C ALA A 269 25.78 -7.55 14.08
N TRP A 270 26.14 -6.40 14.65
CA TRP A 270 25.80 -5.10 14.10
C TRP A 270 26.36 -4.90 12.69
N PHE A 271 25.56 -4.35 11.79
CA PHE A 271 26.01 -3.82 10.49
C PHE A 271 25.17 -2.60 10.14
N ASP A 272 25.70 -1.71 9.29
CA ASP A 272 24.99 -0.49 8.89
C ASP A 272 23.92 -0.78 7.84
N PHE A 273 22.80 -1.35 8.27
CA PHE A 273 21.62 -1.49 7.41
C PHE A 273 20.91 -0.15 7.22
N PHE A 274 21.02 0.79 8.17
CA PHE A 274 20.28 2.05 8.16
C PHE A 274 20.60 2.89 6.92
N SER A 275 21.89 3.09 6.65
CA SER A 275 22.35 3.86 5.48
C SER A 275 22.23 3.09 4.15
N ASN A 276 22.11 1.76 4.23
CA ASN A 276 22.09 0.83 3.10
C ASN A 276 20.71 0.21 2.83
N ARG A 277 19.69 0.59 3.60
CA ARG A 277 18.35 0.06 3.46
C ARG A 277 17.81 0.47 2.09
N LYS A 278 17.34 -0.53 1.31
CA LYS A 278 16.91 -0.34 -0.08
C LYS A 278 18.04 0.21 -0.96
N LEU A 279 19.31 -0.17 -0.69
CA LEU A 279 20.46 0.24 -1.51
C LEU A 279 20.22 -0.01 -2.99
N LEU A 280 19.54 -1.10 -3.36
CA LEU A 280 19.19 -1.41 -4.74
C LEU A 280 17.73 -1.86 -4.84
N VAL A 281 16.94 -1.21 -5.71
CA VAL A 281 15.51 -1.48 -5.90
C VAL A 281 15.07 -1.32 -7.37
N PRO A 282 14.00 -1.97 -7.86
CA PRO A 282 13.20 -2.97 -7.15
C PRO A 282 14.05 -4.19 -6.77
N TYR A 283 13.65 -4.92 -5.74
CA TYR A 283 14.38 -6.11 -5.30
C TYR A 283 14.40 -7.19 -6.38
N ARG A 284 13.29 -7.33 -7.11
CA ARG A 284 13.17 -8.23 -8.25
C ARG A 284 12.36 -7.54 -9.35
N HIS A 285 12.72 -7.82 -10.60
CA HIS A 285 11.97 -7.39 -11.76
C HIS A 285 11.84 -8.54 -12.75
N MET A 286 10.61 -8.83 -13.16
CA MET A 286 10.30 -9.77 -14.22
C MET A 286 9.62 -9.05 -15.38
N GLN A 287 9.99 -9.38 -16.61
CA GLN A 287 9.39 -8.82 -17.83
C GLN A 287 9.35 -9.85 -18.97
N TYR A 288 8.29 -9.80 -19.78
CA TYR A 288 8.21 -10.50 -21.06
C TYR A 288 8.72 -9.62 -22.20
N LEU A 289 9.48 -10.22 -23.12
CA LEU A 289 9.89 -9.61 -24.38
C LEU A 289 9.58 -10.53 -25.56
N GLU A 290 9.07 -9.95 -26.64
CA GLU A 290 8.82 -10.64 -27.91
C GLU A 290 10.11 -10.86 -28.70
N ALA A 291 10.14 -11.85 -29.59
CA ALA A 291 11.32 -12.12 -30.41
C ALA A 291 11.81 -10.86 -31.17
N GLY A 292 13.06 -10.48 -30.95
CA GLY A 292 13.67 -9.27 -31.52
C GLY A 292 13.38 -7.97 -30.76
N GLU A 293 12.56 -8.00 -29.71
CA GLU A 293 12.30 -6.85 -28.83
C GLU A 293 13.50 -6.58 -27.91
N THR A 294 13.72 -5.30 -27.62
CA THR A 294 14.62 -4.82 -26.58
C THR A 294 13.87 -4.00 -25.54
N ALA A 295 14.35 -4.03 -24.30
CA ALA A 295 13.83 -3.18 -23.23
C ALA A 295 14.95 -2.65 -22.33
N ALA A 296 14.73 -1.48 -21.75
CA ALA A 296 15.58 -0.91 -20.72
C ALA A 296 14.89 -1.05 -19.35
N VAL A 297 15.39 -1.94 -18.51
CA VAL A 297 14.90 -2.13 -17.14
C VAL A 297 15.68 -1.23 -16.18
N THR A 298 14.99 -0.35 -15.48
CA THR A 298 15.63 0.61 -14.57
C THR A 298 15.59 0.14 -13.12
N PHE A 299 16.77 -0.05 -12.54
CA PHE A 299 17.00 -0.16 -11.11
C PHE A 299 17.38 1.21 -10.54
N THR A 300 17.27 1.37 -9.23
CA THR A 300 17.64 2.59 -8.50
C THR A 300 18.58 2.21 -7.39
N VAL A 301 19.76 2.83 -7.38
CA VAL A 301 20.73 2.73 -6.30
C VAL A 301 20.51 3.89 -5.34
N ASN A 302 20.25 3.62 -4.07
CA ASN A 302 19.92 4.64 -3.08
C ASN A 302 21.05 4.80 -2.05
N ASN A 303 21.37 6.03 -1.70
CA ASN A 303 22.18 6.33 -0.53
C ASN A 303 21.29 6.96 0.56
N ARG A 304 20.98 6.18 1.59
CA ARG A 304 20.27 6.68 2.79
C ARG A 304 21.22 7.18 3.87
N GLY A 305 22.52 7.16 3.61
CA GLY A 305 23.55 7.67 4.52
C GLY A 305 23.64 9.18 4.55
N LYS A 306 24.49 9.66 5.46
CA LYS A 306 24.80 11.07 5.68
C LYS A 306 26.01 11.58 4.90
N SER A 307 26.75 10.69 4.24
CA SER A 307 27.94 11.00 3.46
C SER A 307 27.79 10.52 2.02
N LEU A 308 28.65 11.02 1.14
CA LEU A 308 28.84 10.44 -0.20
C LEU A 308 29.11 8.94 -0.07
N LYS A 309 28.50 8.15 -0.97
CA LYS A 309 28.66 6.70 -1.00
C LYS A 309 29.14 6.25 -2.37
N GLN A 310 30.25 5.52 -2.37
CA GLN A 310 30.72 4.82 -3.56
C GLN A 310 30.10 3.41 -3.59
N VAL A 311 29.38 3.10 -4.67
CA VAL A 311 28.72 1.80 -4.86
C VAL A 311 29.27 1.14 -6.12
N ARG A 312 29.89 -0.03 -5.96
CA ARG A 312 30.32 -0.87 -7.08
C ARG A 312 29.18 -1.76 -7.53
N LEU A 313 28.98 -1.84 -8.83
CA LEU A 313 27.96 -2.63 -9.49
C LEU A 313 28.58 -3.76 -10.31
N ALA A 314 27.97 -4.94 -10.26
CA ALA A 314 28.36 -6.08 -11.08
C ALA A 314 27.14 -6.87 -11.52
N LEU A 315 27.23 -7.50 -12.70
CA LEU A 315 26.25 -8.47 -13.17
C LEU A 315 26.75 -9.87 -12.88
N GLU A 316 25.89 -10.71 -12.33
CA GLU A 316 26.16 -12.12 -12.10
C GLU A 316 25.13 -12.95 -12.84
N PHE A 317 25.62 -13.87 -13.67
CA PHE A 317 24.80 -14.78 -14.45
C PHE A 317 24.86 -16.19 -13.85
N PRO A 318 23.81 -17.02 -14.04
CA PRO A 318 23.88 -18.43 -13.71
C PRO A 318 25.09 -19.11 -14.39
N PRO A 319 25.68 -20.15 -13.76
CA PRO A 319 26.78 -20.89 -14.37
C PRO A 319 26.43 -21.40 -15.78
N GLY A 320 27.30 -21.13 -16.76
CA GLY A 320 27.09 -21.51 -18.16
C GLY A 320 26.15 -20.61 -18.97
N ALA A 321 25.49 -19.63 -18.35
CA ALA A 321 24.66 -18.67 -19.07
C ALA A 321 25.53 -17.64 -19.82
N LYS A 322 25.12 -17.30 -21.05
CA LYS A 322 25.72 -16.19 -21.80
C LYS A 322 25.15 -14.86 -21.28
N PRO A 323 25.96 -13.80 -21.14
CA PRO A 323 25.44 -12.48 -20.81
C PRO A 323 24.44 -11.98 -21.86
N PHE A 324 23.26 -11.55 -21.41
CA PHE A 324 22.19 -10.98 -22.25
C PHE A 324 21.95 -9.49 -21.99
N THR A 325 22.70 -8.91 -21.06
CA THR A 325 22.67 -7.51 -20.68
C THR A 325 24.05 -7.09 -20.19
N THR A 326 24.33 -5.79 -20.18
CA THR A 326 25.60 -5.21 -19.77
C THR A 326 25.41 -4.01 -18.85
N LEU A 327 26.43 -3.71 -18.04
CA LEU A 327 26.47 -2.49 -17.23
C LEU A 327 27.26 -1.42 -17.97
N ARG A 328 26.67 -0.23 -18.10
CA ARG A 328 27.37 0.96 -18.61
C ARG A 328 28.26 1.59 -17.53
N GLU A 329 27.74 1.65 -16.30
CA GLU A 329 28.44 2.17 -15.13
C GLU A 329 28.63 1.05 -14.11
N THR A 330 29.88 0.77 -13.74
CA THR A 330 30.23 -0.28 -12.75
C THR A 330 30.57 0.30 -11.39
N THR A 331 30.66 1.63 -11.26
CA THR A 331 30.85 2.33 -10.00
C THR A 331 30.05 3.63 -10.04
N LEU A 332 29.30 3.89 -8.98
CA LEU A 332 28.51 5.10 -8.80
C LEU A 332 28.97 5.85 -7.56
N GLU A 333 29.03 7.17 -7.66
CA GLU A 333 29.10 8.06 -6.52
C GLU A 333 27.71 8.65 -6.29
N ILE A 334 27.17 8.44 -5.09
CA ILE A 334 25.80 8.84 -4.75
C ILE A 334 25.86 9.75 -3.53
N PRO A 335 25.48 11.04 -3.65
CA PRO A 335 25.43 11.96 -2.52
C PRO A 335 24.49 11.48 -1.40
N ALA A 336 24.67 12.05 -0.21
CA ALA A 336 23.86 11.72 0.96
C ALA A 336 22.36 11.97 0.69
N GLY A 337 21.51 11.00 1.02
CA GLY A 337 20.06 11.08 0.82
C GLY A 337 19.58 10.97 -0.63
N GLU A 338 20.48 10.84 -1.60
CA GLU A 338 20.15 10.80 -3.03
C GLU A 338 20.01 9.38 -3.58
N SER A 339 19.59 9.30 -4.85
CA SER A 339 19.44 8.06 -5.59
C SER A 339 19.86 8.22 -7.04
N ARG A 340 20.43 7.17 -7.64
CA ARG A 340 20.86 7.14 -9.04
C ARG A 340 20.16 6.00 -9.79
N PRO A 341 19.58 6.24 -10.98
CA PRO A 341 19.05 5.17 -11.81
C PRO A 341 20.18 4.38 -12.48
N VAL A 342 19.95 3.08 -12.68
CA VAL A 342 20.82 2.17 -13.44
C VAL A 342 19.92 1.40 -14.41
N ALA A 343 20.09 1.66 -15.70
CA ALA A 343 19.33 0.97 -16.75
C ALA A 343 20.12 -0.24 -17.25
N LEU A 344 19.45 -1.39 -17.33
CA LEU A 344 19.94 -2.60 -17.97
C LEU A 344 19.20 -2.78 -19.29
N GLU A 345 19.92 -2.73 -20.40
CA GLU A 345 19.37 -3.04 -21.71
C GLU A 345 19.36 -4.55 -21.91
N CYS A 346 18.21 -5.09 -22.25
CA CYS A 346 18.00 -6.52 -22.41
C CYS A 346 17.29 -6.81 -23.73
N THR A 347 17.58 -7.98 -24.28
CA THR A 347 16.95 -8.53 -25.48
C THR A 347 16.08 -9.72 -25.10
N ALA A 348 15.13 -10.05 -25.95
CA ALA A 348 14.31 -11.24 -25.77
C ALA A 348 15.15 -12.53 -25.84
N PRO A 349 14.91 -13.49 -24.92
CA PRO A 349 15.47 -14.83 -25.04
C PRO A 349 14.82 -15.60 -26.20
N PRO A 350 15.42 -16.70 -26.67
CA PRO A 350 14.77 -17.64 -27.57
C PRO A 350 13.42 -18.13 -27.06
N ALA A 351 12.56 -18.58 -27.98
CA ALA A 351 11.23 -19.06 -27.66
C ALA A 351 11.28 -20.18 -26.60
N GLY A 352 10.50 -20.01 -25.52
CA GLY A 352 10.43 -20.96 -24.41
C GLY A 352 11.57 -20.84 -23.38
N GLU A 353 12.57 -19.98 -23.61
CA GLU A 353 13.63 -19.73 -22.65
C GLU A 353 13.29 -18.61 -21.66
N THR A 354 13.97 -18.66 -20.50
CA THR A 354 13.99 -17.58 -19.51
C THR A 354 15.44 -17.27 -19.16
N TRP A 355 15.81 -16.01 -19.31
CA TRP A 355 17.12 -15.51 -18.91
C TRP A 355 17.02 -14.76 -17.59
N ASN A 356 18.04 -14.88 -16.75
CA ASN A 356 18.08 -14.17 -15.48
C ASN A 356 19.52 -13.79 -15.12
N CYS A 357 19.66 -12.69 -14.39
CA CYS A 357 20.91 -12.27 -13.79
C CYS A 357 20.65 -11.52 -12.48
N ARG A 358 21.69 -11.41 -11.65
CA ARG A 358 21.68 -10.57 -10.45
C ARG A 358 22.48 -9.29 -10.72
N LEU A 359 21.89 -8.15 -10.39
CA LEU A 359 22.61 -6.89 -10.27
C LEU A 359 23.10 -6.76 -8.82
N ARG A 360 24.40 -6.93 -8.60
CA ARG A 360 25.05 -6.76 -7.30
C ARG A 360 25.36 -5.29 -7.06
N ALA A 361 25.11 -4.82 -5.83
CA ALA A 361 25.59 -3.55 -5.32
C ALA A 361 26.46 -3.78 -4.08
N THR A 362 27.69 -3.25 -4.07
CA THR A 362 28.64 -3.39 -2.97
C THR A 362 29.22 -2.04 -2.58
N THR A 363 29.28 -1.79 -1.28
CA THR A 363 29.82 -0.56 -0.65
C THR A 363 30.37 -0.93 0.72
N ASP A 364 31.29 -0.17 1.30
CA ASP A 364 31.92 -0.33 2.62
C ASP A 364 31.35 -1.45 3.54
N GLY A 365 31.83 -2.69 3.37
CA GLY A 365 31.45 -3.85 4.21
C GLY A 365 29.99 -4.32 4.07
N PHE A 366 29.27 -3.85 3.06
CA PHE A 366 27.88 -4.17 2.76
C PHE A 366 27.70 -4.58 1.30
N THR A 367 26.93 -5.64 1.06
CA THR A 367 26.55 -6.07 -0.27
C THR A 367 25.11 -6.54 -0.31
N THR A 368 24.46 -6.41 -1.45
CA THR A 368 23.13 -6.96 -1.73
C THR A 368 22.98 -7.14 -3.23
N TYR A 369 21.89 -7.77 -3.66
CA TYR A 369 21.57 -7.85 -5.08
C TYR A 369 20.06 -7.67 -5.33
N SER A 370 19.76 -7.29 -6.56
CA SER A 370 18.42 -7.41 -7.16
C SER A 370 18.46 -8.39 -8.31
N SER A 371 17.33 -9.03 -8.60
CA SER A 371 17.21 -9.98 -9.70
C SER A 371 16.48 -9.38 -10.90
N LEU A 372 17.02 -9.61 -12.09
CA LEU A 372 16.36 -9.35 -13.38
C LEU A 372 16.02 -10.70 -14.02
N VAL A 373 14.76 -10.86 -14.45
CA VAL A 373 14.29 -12.05 -15.17
C VAL A 373 13.57 -11.62 -16.43
N ILE A 374 14.06 -12.07 -17.59
CA ILE A 374 13.47 -11.83 -18.90
C ILE A 374 12.93 -13.14 -19.44
N LYS A 375 11.67 -13.14 -19.84
CA LYS A 375 10.97 -14.29 -20.42
C LYS A 375 10.61 -14.00 -21.87
N HIS A 376 10.67 -15.01 -22.73
CA HIS A 376 10.13 -14.88 -24.08
C HIS A 376 8.60 -14.87 -24.03
N GLY A 377 7.97 -13.88 -24.67
CA GLY A 377 6.52 -13.85 -24.86
C GLY A 377 5.96 -12.45 -25.03
N ARG A 378 4.67 -12.37 -25.39
CA ARG A 378 3.93 -11.11 -25.47
C ARG A 378 3.45 -10.71 -24.07
N ARG A 379 3.77 -9.49 -23.62
CA ARG A 379 3.45 -9.02 -22.25
C ARG A 379 1.95 -9.11 -21.93
N ASP A 380 1.10 -8.77 -22.88
CA ASP A 380 -0.34 -8.62 -22.69
C ASP A 380 -1.11 -9.96 -22.67
N GLN A 381 -0.62 -10.98 -23.38
CA GLN A 381 -1.29 -12.29 -23.49
C GLN A 381 -1.40 -13.05 -22.17
N LEU A 382 -0.59 -12.68 -21.17
CA LEU A 382 -0.49 -13.39 -19.90
C LEU A 382 -1.11 -12.60 -18.74
N TYR A 383 -1.76 -11.49 -19.02
CA TYR A 383 -2.39 -10.64 -18.01
C TYR A 383 -3.81 -11.05 -17.66
N ASP A 384 -4.41 -11.95 -18.43
CA ASP A 384 -5.74 -12.50 -18.13
C ASP A 384 -5.66 -13.42 -16.90
N PHE A 385 -6.58 -13.24 -15.95
CA PHE A 385 -6.66 -14.10 -14.77
C PHE A 385 -8.11 -14.32 -14.35
N THR A 386 -8.35 -15.43 -13.67
CA THR A 386 -9.66 -15.68 -13.03
C THR A 386 -9.61 -15.13 -11.60
N PRO A 387 -10.46 -14.16 -11.23
CA PRO A 387 -10.50 -13.68 -9.86
C PRO A 387 -10.84 -14.79 -8.85
N PRO A 388 -10.29 -14.72 -7.62
CA PRO A 388 -9.48 -13.61 -7.12
C PRO A 388 -8.00 -13.72 -7.50
N LEU A 389 -7.36 -12.56 -7.73
CA LEU A 389 -5.91 -12.45 -7.69
C LEU A 389 -5.43 -12.61 -6.24
N VAL A 390 -4.63 -13.65 -5.97
CA VAL A 390 -4.14 -13.96 -4.62
C VAL A 390 -2.73 -13.42 -4.44
N LEU A 391 -2.57 -12.40 -3.61
CA LEU A 391 -1.25 -11.88 -3.27
C LEU A 391 -0.57 -12.80 -2.26
N THR A 392 0.74 -13.02 -2.40
CA THR A 392 1.55 -13.78 -1.45
C THR A 392 2.74 -12.94 -0.98
N PRO A 393 3.35 -13.23 0.17
CA PRO A 393 4.47 -12.44 0.69
C PRO A 393 5.55 -12.21 -0.37
N PHE A 394 5.81 -10.95 -0.72
CA PHE A 394 6.80 -10.54 -1.73
C PHE A 394 6.60 -11.10 -3.14
N ASN A 395 5.43 -11.66 -3.45
CA ASN A 395 5.09 -12.20 -4.76
C ASN A 395 3.70 -11.71 -5.18
N HIS A 396 3.71 -10.60 -5.93
CA HIS A 396 2.56 -9.78 -6.31
C HIS A 396 2.39 -9.79 -7.84
N GLU A 397 1.90 -8.73 -8.46
CA GLU A 397 1.60 -8.68 -9.89
C GLU A 397 2.85 -8.87 -10.75
N ASN A 398 3.97 -8.20 -10.43
CA ASN A 398 5.21 -8.36 -11.21
C ASN A 398 5.79 -9.76 -11.05
N GLU A 399 5.88 -10.29 -9.84
CA GLU A 399 6.50 -11.59 -9.62
C GLU A 399 5.64 -12.76 -10.10
N GLN A 400 4.31 -12.62 -10.09
CA GLN A 400 3.38 -13.65 -10.58
C GLN A 400 3.18 -13.61 -12.10
N PHE A 401 3.08 -12.42 -12.70
CA PHE A 401 2.69 -12.25 -14.11
C PHE A 401 3.77 -11.60 -14.99
N ALA A 402 4.94 -11.26 -14.43
CA ALA A 402 5.88 -10.34 -15.07
C ALA A 402 5.21 -9.03 -15.48
N TYR A 403 4.24 -8.57 -14.67
CA TYR A 403 3.48 -7.35 -14.89
C TYR A 403 4.42 -6.13 -14.87
N ALA A 404 4.75 -5.67 -16.06
CA ALA A 404 5.58 -4.52 -16.34
C ALA A 404 4.85 -3.66 -17.37
N VAL A 405 4.79 -2.36 -17.12
CA VAL A 405 3.96 -1.43 -17.90
C VAL A 405 4.75 -0.23 -18.35
N ASP A 406 4.43 0.26 -19.55
CA ASP A 406 5.07 1.43 -20.17
C ASP A 406 4.24 2.72 -19.99
N TYR A 407 3.23 2.68 -19.11
CA TYR A 407 2.43 3.83 -18.73
C TYR A 407 2.69 4.27 -17.28
N PRO A 408 2.37 5.53 -16.92
CA PRO A 408 2.50 6.03 -15.55
C PRO A 408 1.63 5.26 -14.55
N LEU A 409 2.23 4.44 -13.67
CA LEU A 409 1.49 3.54 -12.76
C LEU A 409 1.18 4.15 -11.37
N GLY A 410 1.61 5.39 -11.09
CA GLY A 410 1.46 6.04 -9.77
C GLY A 410 0.06 6.60 -9.45
N GLY A 411 -0.90 6.45 -10.36
CA GLY A 411 -2.27 6.94 -10.23
C GLY A 411 -3.24 6.08 -11.04
N GLN A 412 -4.49 6.50 -11.10
CA GLN A 412 -5.53 5.86 -11.91
C GLN A 412 -5.76 6.63 -13.22
N PRO A 413 -6.11 5.95 -14.33
CA PRO A 413 -6.43 6.62 -15.58
C PRO A 413 -7.80 7.29 -15.53
N TYR A 414 -7.90 8.41 -16.23
CA TYR A 414 -9.14 9.10 -16.56
C TYR A 414 -9.19 9.35 -18.06
N PHE A 415 -10.39 9.40 -18.61
CA PHE A 415 -10.59 9.44 -20.06
C PHE A 415 -11.39 10.66 -20.46
N ASP A 416 -10.82 11.41 -21.41
CA ASP A 416 -11.46 12.59 -21.97
C ASP A 416 -12.67 12.20 -22.86
N LEU A 417 -13.33 13.16 -23.51
CA LEU A 417 -14.49 12.87 -24.36
C LEU A 417 -14.17 12.06 -25.62
N GLU A 418 -12.91 12.07 -26.06
CA GLU A 418 -12.40 11.26 -27.17
C GLU A 418 -11.80 9.93 -26.68
N ASN A 419 -12.04 9.57 -25.42
CA ASN A 419 -11.50 8.40 -24.73
C ASN A 419 -9.96 8.32 -24.67
N ARG A 420 -9.27 9.46 -24.72
CA ARG A 420 -7.82 9.54 -24.54
C ARG A 420 -7.47 9.46 -23.06
N PRO A 421 -6.47 8.64 -22.67
CA PRO A 421 -6.15 8.46 -21.26
C PRO A 421 -5.25 9.58 -20.72
N VAL A 422 -5.50 9.92 -19.45
CA VAL A 422 -4.75 10.90 -18.67
C VAL A 422 -4.50 10.33 -17.28
N ILE A 423 -3.27 10.46 -16.77
CA ILE A 423 -2.90 9.94 -15.46
C ILE A 423 -2.16 11.01 -14.65
N TYR A 424 -2.62 11.27 -13.43
CA TYR A 424 -1.86 12.07 -12.46
C TYR A 424 -1.01 11.12 -11.60
N ALA A 425 0.29 11.03 -11.88
CA ALA A 425 1.20 10.11 -11.22
C ALA A 425 2.54 10.77 -10.88
N GLY A 426 3.04 10.54 -9.66
CA GLY A 426 4.34 11.05 -9.23
C GLY A 426 4.41 12.59 -9.17
N ASN A 427 3.31 13.25 -8.82
CA ASN A 427 3.18 14.71 -8.86
C ASN A 427 3.40 15.32 -10.26
N ARG A 428 3.02 14.58 -11.31
CA ARG A 428 3.02 15.04 -12.69
C ARG A 428 1.75 14.56 -13.40
N ILE A 429 1.23 15.38 -14.29
CA ILE A 429 0.10 15.02 -15.15
C ILE A 429 0.68 14.47 -16.44
N HIS A 430 0.31 13.25 -16.81
CA HIS A 430 0.76 12.58 -18.02
C HIS A 430 -0.42 12.42 -18.95
N THR A 431 -0.24 12.85 -20.20
CA THR A 431 -1.28 12.72 -21.24
C THR A 431 -0.73 11.92 -22.41
N TRP A 432 -1.60 11.11 -23.01
CA TRP A 432 -1.27 10.37 -24.22
C TRP A 432 -1.42 11.29 -25.45
N ARG A 433 -0.31 11.59 -26.12
CA ARG A 433 -0.30 12.46 -27.30
C ARG A 433 0.85 12.10 -28.23
N GLU A 434 0.59 12.17 -29.54
CA GLU A 434 1.57 11.85 -30.59
C GLU A 434 2.21 10.45 -30.42
N GLY A 435 1.42 9.47 -29.99
CA GLY A 435 1.90 8.09 -29.83
C GLY A 435 2.80 7.86 -28.61
N ALA A 436 2.86 8.79 -27.65
CA ALA A 436 3.64 8.63 -26.42
C ALA A 436 2.97 9.27 -25.20
N TRP A 437 3.33 8.78 -24.01
CA TRP A 437 3.07 9.45 -22.75
C TRP A 437 3.97 10.67 -22.62
N LYS A 438 3.38 11.85 -22.48
CA LYS A 438 4.12 13.09 -22.28
C LYS A 438 3.64 13.82 -21.02
N GLN A 439 4.58 14.41 -20.29
CA GLN A 439 4.26 15.23 -19.12
C GLN A 439 3.66 16.57 -19.56
N ALA A 440 2.62 17.03 -18.88
CA ALA A 440 2.05 18.34 -19.11
C ALA A 440 2.94 19.44 -18.49
N ILE A 441 2.98 20.60 -19.13
CA ILE A 441 3.53 21.83 -18.53
C ILE A 441 2.45 22.43 -17.63
N VAL A 442 2.83 22.86 -16.43
CA VAL A 442 1.93 23.42 -15.43
C VAL A 442 2.43 24.80 -15.02
N LYS A 443 1.63 25.82 -15.31
CA LYS A 443 1.91 27.21 -14.95
C LYS A 443 1.33 27.49 -13.57
N LEU A 444 2.17 27.34 -12.56
CA LEU A 444 1.84 27.69 -11.18
C LEU A 444 2.21 29.17 -10.91
N PRO A 445 1.48 29.87 -10.03
CA PRO A 445 1.83 31.24 -9.66
C PRO A 445 3.26 31.29 -9.08
N GLY A 446 4.05 32.28 -9.51
CA GLY A 446 5.44 32.45 -9.06
C GLY A 446 6.48 31.57 -9.76
N VAL A 447 6.09 30.76 -10.75
CA VAL A 447 7.02 29.93 -11.53
C VAL A 447 7.17 30.51 -12.93
N SER A 448 8.38 30.92 -13.30
CA SER A 448 8.69 31.57 -14.59
C SER A 448 9.09 30.62 -15.71
N GLU A 449 9.31 29.34 -15.41
CA GLU A 449 9.79 28.32 -16.35
C GLU A 449 8.73 27.24 -16.61
N ASP A 450 8.92 26.50 -17.72
CA ASP A 450 8.11 25.33 -18.05
C ASP A 450 8.27 24.24 -16.99
N ASN A 451 7.35 24.24 -16.04
CA ASN A 451 7.36 23.33 -14.91
C ASN A 451 6.44 22.13 -15.16
N THR A 452 6.97 20.92 -15.11
CA THR A 452 6.16 19.69 -15.22
C THR A 452 5.74 19.12 -13.87
N PHE A 453 6.11 19.77 -12.76
CA PHE A 453 5.84 19.31 -11.40
C PHE A 453 4.63 20.04 -10.82
N ALA A 454 3.63 19.29 -10.39
CA ALA A 454 2.50 19.79 -9.65
C ALA A 454 2.21 18.84 -8.51
N ARG A 455 2.37 19.29 -7.27
CA ARG A 455 2.07 18.46 -6.09
C ARG A 455 0.57 18.20 -6.04
N ALA A 456 0.16 16.95 -6.24
CA ALA A 456 -1.25 16.59 -6.31
C ALA A 456 -1.94 16.87 -4.95
N LYS A 457 -3.08 17.56 -4.97
CA LYS A 457 -3.99 17.66 -3.82
C LYS A 457 -5.04 16.55 -3.85
N ILE A 458 -5.46 16.17 -5.05
CA ILE A 458 -6.28 14.99 -5.36
C ILE A 458 -5.68 14.28 -6.57
N SER A 459 -6.01 13.00 -6.78
CA SER A 459 -5.60 12.27 -7.99
C SER A 459 -6.68 12.22 -9.08
N LYS A 460 -7.89 12.75 -8.82
CA LYS A 460 -8.97 12.79 -9.82
C LYS A 460 -8.67 13.79 -10.93
N ILE A 461 -9.06 13.43 -12.15
CA ILE A 461 -9.07 14.32 -13.31
C ILE A 461 -10.50 14.34 -13.86
N ALA A 462 -10.97 15.54 -14.16
CA ALA A 462 -12.32 15.81 -14.58
C ALA A 462 -12.33 16.46 -15.97
N PHE A 463 -13.44 16.32 -16.68
CA PHE A 463 -13.64 16.87 -18.02
C PHE A 463 -15.02 17.51 -18.15
N ASP A 464 -15.11 18.54 -18.97
CA ASP A 464 -16.40 19.14 -19.35
C ASP A 464 -16.75 18.86 -20.81
N ARG A 465 -17.92 19.34 -21.24
CA ARG A 465 -18.44 19.20 -22.61
C ARG A 465 -17.54 19.74 -23.73
N ASP A 466 -16.65 20.68 -23.44
CA ASP A 466 -15.71 21.24 -24.42
C ASP A 466 -14.36 20.51 -24.36
N ASN A 467 -14.31 19.40 -23.62
CA ASN A 467 -13.16 18.57 -23.39
C ASN A 467 -11.98 19.31 -22.73
N TRP A 468 -12.27 20.29 -21.85
CA TRP A 468 -11.25 20.88 -20.99
C TRP A 468 -10.94 19.95 -19.82
N TYR A 469 -9.69 19.97 -19.35
CA TYR A 469 -9.19 19.05 -18.33
C TYR A 469 -9.08 19.81 -17.03
N TYR A 470 -9.42 19.19 -15.90
CA TYR A 470 -9.41 19.83 -14.59
C TYR A 470 -8.87 18.91 -13.50
N THR A 471 -8.04 19.44 -12.60
CA THR A 471 -7.61 18.74 -11.38
C THR A 471 -7.17 19.74 -10.30
N ILE A 472 -6.92 19.28 -9.08
CA ILE A 472 -6.51 20.15 -7.97
C ILE A 472 -5.10 19.79 -7.51
N ALA A 473 -4.24 20.80 -7.48
CA ALA A 473 -2.86 20.71 -7.03
C ALA A 473 -2.57 21.70 -5.90
N LEU A 474 -1.35 21.67 -5.39
CA LEU A 474 -0.81 22.67 -4.48
C LEU A 474 0.19 23.56 -5.23
N ASN A 475 0.14 24.87 -4.96
CA ASN A 475 1.19 25.80 -5.37
C ASN A 475 2.45 25.63 -4.48
N GLN A 476 3.46 26.47 -4.71
CA GLN A 476 4.72 26.43 -3.96
C GLN A 476 4.53 26.68 -2.45
N ASP A 477 3.56 27.51 -2.07
CA ASP A 477 3.22 27.81 -0.67
C ASP A 477 2.32 26.75 -0.01
N GLY A 478 2.00 25.66 -0.72
CA GLY A 478 1.11 24.62 -0.24
C GLY A 478 -0.37 25.00 -0.23
N GLN A 479 -0.76 26.07 -0.93
CA GLN A 479 -2.15 26.48 -1.12
C GLN A 479 -2.80 25.76 -2.30
N PRO A 480 -4.10 25.42 -2.21
CA PRO A 480 -4.79 24.68 -3.26
C PRO A 480 -5.07 25.56 -4.50
N VAL A 481 -4.81 25.01 -5.68
CA VAL A 481 -5.11 25.62 -6.97
C VAL A 481 -5.92 24.65 -7.84
N LEU A 482 -6.88 25.18 -8.59
CA LEU A 482 -7.52 24.45 -9.69
C LEU A 482 -6.63 24.58 -10.92
N LEU A 483 -6.13 23.45 -11.40
CA LEU A 483 -5.44 23.35 -12.68
C LEU A 483 -6.47 23.11 -13.77
N TYR A 484 -6.34 23.80 -14.90
CA TYR A 484 -7.19 23.60 -16.06
C TYR A 484 -6.42 23.67 -17.38
N SER A 485 -6.86 22.90 -18.36
CA SER A 485 -6.25 22.89 -19.70
C SER A 485 -7.32 22.85 -20.78
N SER A 486 -7.13 23.68 -21.81
CA SER A 486 -7.98 23.74 -23.01
C SER A 486 -7.29 23.17 -24.26
N ASP A 487 -6.07 22.64 -24.12
CA ASP A 487 -5.19 22.23 -25.23
C ASP A 487 -4.86 20.72 -25.19
N ARG A 488 -5.81 19.93 -24.68
CA ARG A 488 -5.71 18.47 -24.49
C ARG A 488 -4.65 18.07 -23.44
N GLY A 489 -4.49 18.90 -22.41
CA GLY A 489 -3.58 18.66 -21.30
C GLY A 489 -2.11 18.80 -21.68
N GLN A 490 -1.78 19.58 -22.71
CA GLN A 490 -0.39 19.93 -23.02
C GLN A 490 0.11 20.96 -22.02
N THR A 491 -0.69 22.00 -21.79
CA THR A 491 -0.42 23.05 -20.80
C THR A 491 -1.59 23.21 -19.85
N PHE A 492 -1.30 23.31 -18.56
CA PHE A 492 -2.26 23.61 -17.51
C PHE A 492 -2.00 25.01 -16.97
N GLU A 493 -3.02 25.85 -17.08
CA GLU A 493 -3.11 27.10 -16.34
C GLU A 493 -3.62 26.80 -14.91
N SER A 494 -3.48 27.77 -14.01
CA SER A 494 -3.93 27.62 -12.63
C SER A 494 -4.71 28.84 -12.14
N VAL A 495 -5.67 28.59 -11.25
CA VAL A 495 -6.39 29.62 -10.50
C VAL A 495 -6.47 29.20 -9.02
N SER A 496 -6.19 30.12 -8.10
CA SER A 496 -6.27 29.85 -6.66
C SER A 496 -7.68 29.48 -6.25
N LEU A 497 -7.82 28.42 -5.47
CA LEU A 497 -9.11 28.08 -4.86
C LEU A 497 -9.36 29.03 -3.68
N PRO A 498 -10.58 29.58 -3.53
CA PRO A 498 -10.89 30.58 -2.50
C PRO A 498 -10.96 29.99 -1.09
N ILE A 499 -10.88 28.66 -0.96
CA ILE A 499 -10.98 27.93 0.31
C ILE A 499 -9.99 26.77 0.32
N ASN A 500 -9.64 26.29 1.52
CA ASN A 500 -8.76 25.14 1.73
C ASN A 500 -9.45 24.06 2.56
N GLY A 501 -9.15 22.79 2.26
CA GLY A 501 -9.80 21.64 2.88
C GLY A 501 -9.39 20.32 2.24
N ALA A 502 -10.20 19.29 2.50
CA ALA A 502 -10.23 18.07 1.69
C ALA A 502 -11.18 18.28 0.51
N PHE A 503 -10.76 17.93 -0.70
CA PHE A 503 -11.52 18.19 -1.92
C PHE A 503 -11.98 16.89 -2.58
N ASP A 504 -13.12 16.98 -3.25
CA ASP A 504 -13.54 16.08 -4.32
C ASP A 504 -13.89 16.90 -5.56
N ILE A 505 -13.69 16.34 -6.74
CA ILE A 505 -14.06 16.93 -8.03
C ILE A 505 -14.85 15.89 -8.81
N GLU A 506 -15.88 16.31 -9.54
CA GLU A 506 -16.66 15.39 -10.35
C GLU A 506 -15.78 14.65 -11.36
N GLN A 507 -15.74 13.34 -11.27
CA GLN A 507 -15.18 12.48 -12.31
C GLN A 507 -16.30 11.85 -13.14
N PHE A 508 -15.97 11.37 -14.33
CA PHE A 508 -16.90 10.53 -15.10
C PHE A 508 -17.16 9.21 -14.35
N SER A 509 -18.43 8.85 -14.23
CA SER A 509 -18.92 7.68 -13.49
C SER A 509 -19.90 6.83 -14.30
N GLY A 510 -20.12 7.15 -15.58
CA GLY A 510 -20.98 6.37 -16.48
C GLY A 510 -21.85 7.20 -17.41
N HIS A 511 -22.72 8.03 -16.81
CA HIS A 511 -23.77 8.76 -17.53
C HIS A 511 -23.76 10.28 -17.28
N ASN A 512 -22.78 10.76 -16.52
CA ASN A 512 -22.63 12.18 -16.23
C ASN A 512 -21.81 12.90 -17.32
N LEU A 513 -22.25 14.11 -17.64
CA LEU A 513 -21.55 15.01 -18.56
C LEU A 513 -21.86 16.45 -18.14
N SER A 514 -20.88 17.09 -17.49
CA SER A 514 -21.02 18.47 -17.06
C SER A 514 -20.99 19.42 -18.26
N ALA A 515 -22.02 20.26 -18.39
CA ALA A 515 -22.06 21.31 -19.41
C ALA A 515 -21.15 22.51 -19.10
N ALA A 516 -20.74 22.66 -17.85
CA ALA A 516 -19.84 23.70 -17.36
C ALA A 516 -18.55 23.06 -16.83
N PRO A 517 -17.55 23.86 -16.41
CA PRO A 517 -16.44 23.31 -15.63
C PRO A 517 -16.95 22.44 -14.46
N PRO A 518 -16.25 21.34 -14.15
CA PRO A 518 -16.72 20.34 -13.22
C PRO A 518 -16.90 20.94 -11.81
N PRO A 519 -18.01 20.62 -11.13
CA PRO A 519 -18.23 21.01 -9.74
C PRO A 519 -17.20 20.39 -8.80
N ILE A 520 -16.89 21.10 -7.73
CA ILE A 520 -15.92 20.73 -6.70
C ILE A 520 -16.62 20.78 -5.35
N MET A 521 -16.36 19.81 -4.47
CA MET A 521 -16.78 19.83 -3.08
C MET A 521 -15.57 20.01 -2.18
N CYS A 522 -15.68 20.83 -1.14
CA CYS A 522 -14.62 21.09 -0.19
C CYS A 522 -15.13 20.89 1.24
N HIS A 523 -14.36 20.14 2.04
CA HIS A 523 -14.57 19.92 3.47
C HIS A 523 -13.49 20.65 4.26
N THR A 524 -13.87 21.75 4.92
CA THR A 524 -12.98 22.53 5.76
C THR A 524 -13.24 22.18 7.22
N VAL A 525 -12.24 21.60 7.91
CA VAL A 525 -12.35 21.26 9.33
C VAL A 525 -12.56 22.54 10.14
N THR A 526 -13.63 22.59 10.94
CA THR A 526 -13.96 23.70 11.85
C THR A 526 -13.78 23.30 13.31
N GLU A 527 -14.02 22.03 13.65
CA GLU A 527 -13.87 21.52 15.01
C GLU A 527 -13.29 20.09 15.02
N ARG A 528 -12.53 19.76 16.08
CA ARG A 528 -12.00 18.42 16.32
C ARG A 528 -12.49 17.92 17.68
N ASP A 529 -13.10 16.75 17.68
CA ASP A 529 -13.52 16.11 18.94
C ASP A 529 -12.32 15.45 19.62
N PRO A 530 -11.94 15.86 20.85
CA PRO A 530 -10.78 15.31 21.54
C PRO A 530 -11.03 13.89 22.07
N GLN A 531 -12.28 13.49 22.26
CA GLN A 531 -12.65 12.16 22.77
C GLN A 531 -12.91 11.16 21.65
N ARG A 532 -13.16 11.63 20.42
CA ARG A 532 -13.54 10.80 19.27
C ARG A 532 -12.74 11.19 18.03
N MET A 533 -11.59 10.56 17.84
CA MET A 533 -10.62 10.95 16.80
C MET A 533 -11.15 10.96 15.36
N TRP A 534 -12.17 10.15 15.06
CA TRP A 534 -12.83 10.08 13.75
C TRP A 534 -14.01 11.04 13.59
N ARG A 535 -14.42 11.73 14.66
CA ARG A 535 -15.42 12.81 14.62
C ARG A 535 -14.72 14.15 14.48
N ARG A 536 -14.88 14.76 13.31
CA ARG A 536 -14.44 16.13 13.05
C ARG A 536 -15.58 16.86 12.36
N ILE A 537 -15.84 18.08 12.78
CA ILE A 537 -16.89 18.91 12.18
C ILE A 537 -16.26 19.70 11.06
N HIS A 538 -16.97 19.76 9.93
CA HIS A 538 -16.54 20.46 8.74
C HIS A 538 -17.66 21.32 8.19
N ASP A 539 -17.27 22.50 7.72
CA ASP A 539 -18.04 23.19 6.69
C ASP A 539 -17.86 22.42 5.38
N VAL A 540 -18.98 22.07 4.73
CA VAL A 540 -18.99 21.45 3.42
C VAL A 540 -19.54 22.45 2.43
N LYS A 541 -18.74 22.79 1.42
CA LYS A 541 -19.08 23.81 0.41
C LYS A 541 -18.97 23.24 -1.00
N LEU A 542 -19.89 23.65 -1.86
CA LEU A 542 -19.89 23.40 -3.30
C LEU A 542 -19.28 24.60 -4.02
N LEU A 543 -18.28 24.36 -4.87
CA LEU A 543 -17.72 25.35 -5.77
C LEU A 543 -18.12 25.00 -7.20
N LEU A 544 -18.49 26.03 -7.96
CA LEU A 544 -18.95 25.91 -9.34
C LEU A 544 -18.09 26.81 -10.24
N PRO A 545 -16.93 26.35 -10.71
CA PRO A 545 -16.10 27.13 -11.61
C PRO A 545 -16.86 27.47 -12.90
N LYS A 546 -16.52 28.61 -13.51
CA LYS A 546 -17.12 29.09 -14.77
C LYS A 546 -16.02 29.48 -15.75
N LYS A 547 -16.31 29.33 -17.05
CA LYS A 547 -15.46 29.87 -18.12
C LYS A 547 -15.83 31.33 -18.35
N ASP A 548 -14.83 32.21 -18.40
CA ASP A 548 -14.97 33.61 -18.78
C ASP A 548 -13.78 34.02 -19.65
N GLY A 549 -14.02 34.38 -20.91
CA GLY A 549 -12.97 34.80 -21.85
C GLY A 549 -11.80 33.83 -21.99
N GLY A 550 -12.05 32.50 -21.93
CA GLY A 550 -11.00 31.47 -22.00
C GLY A 550 -10.23 31.25 -20.69
N LYS A 551 -10.63 31.90 -19.59
CA LYS A 551 -10.10 31.68 -18.24
C LYS A 551 -11.15 31.02 -17.35
N ILE A 552 -10.71 30.53 -16.20
CA ILE A 552 -11.60 30.05 -15.15
C ILE A 552 -11.78 31.12 -14.07
N VAL A 553 -13.04 31.43 -13.77
CA VAL A 553 -13.43 32.24 -12.63
C VAL A 553 -14.10 31.36 -11.58
N LEU A 554 -13.86 31.66 -10.31
CA LEU A 554 -14.39 30.95 -9.16
C LEU A 554 -15.36 31.86 -8.39
N PRO A 555 -16.69 31.70 -8.59
CA PRO A 555 -17.68 32.39 -7.78
C PRO A 555 -17.60 32.01 -6.30
N GLU A 556 -18.34 32.75 -5.46
CA GLU A 556 -18.46 32.44 -4.04
C GLU A 556 -18.93 30.99 -3.80
N PRO A 557 -18.26 30.23 -2.91
CA PRO A 557 -18.67 28.87 -2.57
C PRO A 557 -20.04 28.81 -1.91
N ILE A 558 -20.85 27.83 -2.31
CA ILE A 558 -22.20 27.59 -1.77
C ILE A 558 -22.10 26.67 -0.55
N MET A 559 -22.64 27.10 0.59
CA MET A 559 -22.68 26.26 1.80
C MET A 559 -23.69 25.12 1.63
N LEU A 560 -23.25 23.87 1.82
CA LEU A 560 -24.12 22.70 1.87
C LEU A 560 -24.51 22.37 3.32
N THR A 561 -23.52 22.34 4.22
CA THR A 561 -23.72 22.10 5.65
C THR A 561 -22.57 22.62 6.48
N ARG A 562 -22.83 22.91 7.76
CA ARG A 562 -21.81 23.22 8.79
C ARG A 562 -21.48 22.03 9.69
N SER A 563 -22.15 20.90 9.47
CA SER A 563 -22.09 19.72 10.33
C SER A 563 -21.40 18.55 9.64
N GLY A 564 -20.62 18.74 8.58
CA GLY A 564 -20.01 17.64 7.82
C GLY A 564 -19.04 16.79 8.67
N ILE A 565 -19.08 15.46 8.55
CA ILE A 565 -18.13 14.56 9.26
C ILE A 565 -16.74 14.52 8.61
N GLY A 566 -16.63 14.98 7.35
CA GLY A 566 -15.40 15.00 6.55
C GLY A 566 -15.47 14.12 5.32
N TYR A 567 -14.32 13.95 4.64
CA TYR A 567 -14.19 13.13 3.43
C TYR A 567 -12.99 12.17 3.55
N SER A 568 -13.28 10.87 3.61
CA SER A 568 -12.28 9.80 3.67
C SER A 568 -11.97 9.25 2.28
N GLY A 569 -11.14 9.96 1.51
CA GLY A 569 -10.80 9.62 0.13
C GLY A 569 -9.59 8.71 -0.09
N HIS A 570 -8.95 8.14 0.95
CA HIS A 570 -7.71 7.37 0.75
C HIS A 570 -7.94 6.06 0.01
N SER A 571 -9.03 5.34 0.27
CA SER A 571 -9.43 4.11 -0.44
C SER A 571 -10.86 4.25 -0.95
N GLY A 572 -11.17 3.68 -2.12
CA GLY A 572 -12.42 3.91 -2.84
C GLY A 572 -12.45 5.27 -3.54
N MET A 573 -12.17 6.33 -2.77
CA MET A 573 -12.28 7.74 -3.18
C MET A 573 -13.62 8.03 -3.85
N PRO A 574 -14.71 7.85 -3.09
CA PRO A 574 -16.08 7.87 -3.62
C PRO A 574 -16.37 9.17 -4.35
N SER A 575 -17.25 9.10 -5.34
CA SER A 575 -17.80 10.29 -5.99
C SER A 575 -18.84 10.92 -5.06
N SER A 576 -18.58 12.14 -4.63
CA SER A 576 -19.54 12.94 -3.86
C SER A 576 -20.43 13.84 -4.75
N ILE A 577 -20.18 13.82 -6.06
CA ILE A 577 -20.82 14.72 -7.04
C ILE A 577 -21.11 13.95 -8.32
N VAL A 578 -22.27 14.20 -8.90
CA VAL A 578 -22.65 13.78 -10.25
C VAL A 578 -23.54 14.85 -10.89
N SER A 579 -23.33 15.16 -12.17
CA SER A 579 -24.04 16.23 -12.86
C SER A 579 -24.49 15.84 -14.27
N ARG A 580 -25.62 16.42 -14.68
CA ARG A 580 -26.13 16.31 -16.05
C ARG A 580 -26.83 17.60 -16.44
N GLY A 581 -26.38 18.17 -17.56
CA GLY A 581 -26.85 19.49 -17.99
C GLY A 581 -26.54 20.55 -16.94
N ASP A 582 -27.58 21.27 -16.49
CA ASP A 582 -27.47 22.33 -15.48
C ASP A 582 -27.60 21.82 -14.03
N ASN A 583 -27.97 20.56 -13.84
CA ASN A 583 -28.19 20.00 -12.51
C ASN A 583 -26.90 19.39 -11.94
N VAL A 584 -26.55 19.81 -10.73
CA VAL A 584 -25.44 19.27 -9.95
C VAL A 584 -25.99 18.57 -8.72
N HIS A 585 -25.81 17.27 -8.62
CA HIS A 585 -26.25 16.46 -7.50
C HIS A 585 -25.07 16.19 -6.57
N VAL A 586 -25.25 16.48 -5.29
CA VAL A 586 -24.22 16.33 -4.26
C VAL A 586 -24.69 15.39 -3.16
N ILE A 587 -23.75 14.66 -2.58
CA ILE A 587 -23.99 13.76 -1.44
C ILE A 587 -22.93 14.00 -0.36
N TRP A 588 -23.34 14.09 0.90
CA TRP A 588 -22.43 14.27 2.03
C TRP A 588 -22.95 13.57 3.28
N ALA A 589 -22.08 13.50 4.29
CA ALA A 589 -22.36 12.89 5.58
C ALA A 589 -22.12 13.90 6.70
N GLU A 590 -22.94 13.85 7.75
CA GLU A 590 -22.87 14.80 8.87
C GLU A 590 -22.46 14.14 10.19
N ALA A 591 -21.64 14.86 10.96
CA ALA A 591 -21.39 14.60 12.35
C ALA A 591 -22.67 14.89 13.16
N THR A 592 -22.88 14.11 14.20
CA THR A 592 -24.04 14.22 15.09
C THR A 592 -23.60 14.47 16.52
N ASP A 593 -24.55 14.83 17.38
CA ASP A 593 -24.29 14.99 18.81
C ASP A 593 -23.86 13.64 19.42
N PRO A 594 -22.64 13.57 19.98
CA PRO A 594 -22.16 12.45 20.76
C PRO A 594 -23.07 11.88 21.86
N ALA A 595 -23.90 12.73 22.45
CA ALA A 595 -24.81 12.43 23.56
C ALA A 595 -26.11 11.79 23.06
N ASP A 596 -26.53 12.08 21.83
CA ASP A 596 -27.73 11.49 21.25
C ASP A 596 -27.49 10.04 20.84
N LYS A 597 -27.94 9.12 21.69
CA LYS A 597 -27.84 7.67 21.47
C LYS A 597 -28.93 7.11 20.56
N THR A 598 -29.91 7.92 20.14
CA THR A 598 -30.95 7.49 19.21
C THR A 598 -30.41 7.39 17.78
N ILE A 599 -29.36 8.16 17.46
CA ILE A 599 -28.70 8.17 16.17
C ILE A 599 -27.75 6.96 16.06
N ARG A 600 -28.14 5.99 15.24
CA ARG A 600 -27.44 4.69 15.09
C ARG A 600 -26.26 4.71 14.10
N GLY A 601 -25.97 5.86 13.49
CA GLY A 601 -24.96 6.00 12.45
C GLY A 601 -24.76 7.45 12.01
N VAL A 602 -23.90 7.66 11.02
CA VAL A 602 -23.66 8.93 10.36
C VAL A 602 -24.79 9.19 9.34
N PRO A 603 -25.64 10.23 9.51
CA PRO A 603 -26.66 10.57 8.53
C PRO A 603 -26.03 11.02 7.22
N THR A 604 -26.58 10.52 6.12
CA THR A 604 -26.20 10.85 4.74
C THR A 604 -27.29 11.68 4.08
N TYR A 605 -26.90 12.81 3.49
CA TYR A 605 -27.80 13.74 2.83
C TYR A 605 -27.44 13.90 1.35
N THR A 606 -28.45 14.23 0.54
CA THR A 606 -28.27 14.62 -0.86
C THR A 606 -28.98 15.94 -1.15
N ALA A 607 -28.50 16.69 -2.13
CA ALA A 607 -29.19 17.87 -2.65
C ALA A 607 -28.90 18.04 -4.14
N THR A 608 -29.74 18.82 -4.82
CA THR A 608 -29.53 19.23 -6.21
C THR A 608 -29.41 20.74 -6.30
N TYR A 609 -28.38 21.20 -6.97
CA TYR A 609 -28.20 22.59 -7.34
C TYR A 609 -28.52 22.76 -8.82
N ASP A 610 -29.45 23.66 -9.16
CA ASP A 610 -29.78 24.03 -10.53
C ASP A 610 -28.94 25.27 -10.92
N ARG A 611 -28.01 25.11 -11.88
CA ARG A 611 -27.14 26.19 -12.36
C ARG A 611 -27.90 27.31 -13.06
N ARG A 612 -29.06 27.04 -13.66
CA ARG A 612 -29.87 28.01 -14.39
C ARG A 612 -30.61 28.94 -13.43
N THR A 613 -31.15 28.40 -12.34
CA THR A 613 -31.90 29.19 -11.34
C THR A 613 -31.03 29.68 -10.18
N GLY A 614 -29.88 29.05 -9.95
CA GLY A 614 -29.01 29.34 -8.82
C GLY A 614 -29.53 28.80 -7.48
N VAL A 615 -30.47 27.85 -7.54
CA VAL A 615 -31.17 27.33 -6.35
C VAL A 615 -30.62 25.98 -5.93
N LEU A 616 -30.26 25.86 -4.64
CA LEU A 616 -29.98 24.58 -3.98
C LEU A 616 -31.29 24.04 -3.37
N SER A 617 -31.63 22.79 -3.67
CA SER A 617 -32.79 22.12 -3.06
C SER A 617 -32.60 21.91 -1.57
N GLN A 618 -33.70 21.69 -0.85
CA GLN A 618 -33.60 21.20 0.53
C GLN A 618 -32.86 19.85 0.57
N PRO A 619 -31.99 19.61 1.57
CA PRO A 619 -31.32 18.33 1.72
C PRO A 619 -32.30 17.19 2.00
N ALA A 620 -32.18 16.09 1.26
CA ALA A 620 -32.91 14.85 1.51
C ALA A 620 -32.05 13.87 2.31
N LEU A 621 -32.55 13.41 3.46
CA LEU A 621 -31.92 12.34 4.25
C LEU A 621 -32.09 11.00 3.53
N ILE A 622 -30.97 10.32 3.27
CA ILE A 622 -30.95 9.01 2.59
C ILE A 622 -30.95 7.87 3.61
N GLY A 623 -30.14 7.97 4.66
CA GLY A 623 -30.00 6.92 5.66
C GLY A 623 -28.82 7.14 6.59
N TYR A 624 -28.55 6.15 7.44
CA TYR A 624 -27.54 6.21 8.49
C TYR A 624 -26.49 5.11 8.29
N GLY A 625 -25.22 5.53 8.19
CA GLY A 625 -24.07 4.63 8.10
C GLY A 625 -23.49 4.31 9.48
N PRO A 626 -23.45 3.06 9.92
CA PRO A 626 -22.78 2.72 11.19
C PRO A 626 -21.25 2.55 11.01
N PRO A 627 -20.45 2.81 12.06
CA PRO A 627 -20.83 3.36 13.36
C PRO A 627 -21.05 4.88 13.29
N ALA A 628 -21.76 5.44 14.28
CA ALA A 628 -22.00 6.88 14.37
C ALA A 628 -20.68 7.67 14.52
N ASN A 629 -20.63 8.86 13.92
CA ASN A 629 -19.51 9.79 14.00
C ASN A 629 -18.15 9.22 13.55
N ASP A 630 -18.15 8.44 12.48
CA ASP A 630 -16.95 7.88 11.88
C ASP A 630 -16.81 8.38 10.43
N VAL A 631 -15.73 9.12 10.14
CA VAL A 631 -15.43 9.73 8.83
C VAL A 631 -15.37 8.73 7.67
N HIS A 632 -15.12 7.44 7.95
CA HIS A 632 -15.11 6.40 6.91
C HIS A 632 -16.50 6.13 6.33
N ASN A 633 -17.57 6.65 6.95
CA ASN A 633 -18.94 6.63 6.43
C ASN A 633 -19.12 7.66 5.30
N THR A 634 -18.10 7.85 4.46
CA THR A 634 -18.16 8.74 3.30
C THR A 634 -19.10 8.13 2.26
N PRO A 635 -20.19 8.81 1.87
CA PRO A 635 -21.17 8.29 0.95
C PRO A 635 -20.71 8.45 -0.51
N CYS A 636 -21.45 7.84 -1.44
CA CYS A 636 -21.14 7.87 -2.87
C CYS A 636 -22.41 8.04 -3.71
N ILE A 637 -22.32 8.77 -4.81
CA ILE A 637 -23.41 8.96 -5.77
C ILE A 637 -22.95 8.71 -7.21
N THR A 638 -23.84 8.15 -8.04
CA THR A 638 -23.73 8.10 -9.49
C THR A 638 -25.13 8.26 -10.11
N MET A 639 -25.25 8.14 -11.43
CA MET A 639 -26.53 8.21 -12.14
C MET A 639 -26.61 7.22 -13.30
N ASP A 640 -27.81 6.81 -13.66
CA ASP A 640 -28.08 5.97 -14.84
C ASP A 640 -28.35 6.80 -16.12
N SER A 641 -28.52 6.10 -17.24
CA SER A 641 -28.78 6.73 -18.55
C SER A 641 -30.05 7.59 -18.57
N LYS A 642 -31.03 7.26 -17.72
CA LYS A 642 -32.32 7.95 -17.62
C LYS A 642 -32.27 9.14 -16.66
N GLY A 643 -31.25 9.23 -15.83
CA GLY A 643 -31.03 10.32 -14.88
C GLY A 643 -31.42 10.00 -13.45
N TYR A 644 -31.82 8.77 -13.16
CA TYR A 644 -32.04 8.38 -11.78
C TYR A 644 -30.71 8.44 -11.03
N LEU A 645 -30.76 9.02 -9.85
CA LEU A 645 -29.62 9.12 -8.97
C LEU A 645 -29.53 7.85 -8.14
N HIS A 646 -28.31 7.34 -8.00
CA HIS A 646 -28.02 6.14 -7.23
C HIS A 646 -27.06 6.49 -6.11
N ALA A 647 -27.53 6.39 -4.88
CA ALA A 647 -26.79 6.76 -3.68
C ALA A 647 -26.43 5.53 -2.84
N LEU A 648 -25.19 5.51 -2.35
CA LEU A 648 -24.73 4.59 -1.32
C LEU A 648 -24.40 5.37 -0.04
N VAL A 649 -25.05 4.98 1.05
CA VAL A 649 -24.70 5.41 2.40
C VAL A 649 -23.40 4.70 2.78
N GLY A 650 -22.37 5.49 3.13
CA GLY A 650 -21.08 4.95 3.56
C GLY A 650 -21.18 4.18 4.88
N THR A 651 -20.21 3.32 5.16
CA THR A 651 -20.13 2.55 6.42
C THR A 651 -18.70 2.12 6.72
N HIS A 652 -18.44 1.78 7.98
CA HIS A 652 -17.19 1.19 8.43
C HIS A 652 -17.48 -0.13 9.16
N GLY A 653 -17.28 -1.25 8.46
CA GLY A 653 -17.43 -2.59 9.01
C GLY A 653 -18.86 -3.14 9.04
N ASN A 654 -19.80 -2.54 8.31
CA ASN A 654 -21.19 -3.03 8.17
C ASN A 654 -21.62 -3.02 6.69
N THR A 655 -22.87 -3.41 6.41
CA THR A 655 -23.38 -3.40 5.02
C THR A 655 -23.69 -1.97 4.59
N PHE A 656 -23.24 -1.56 3.41
CA PHE A 656 -23.70 -0.34 2.76
C PHE A 656 -25.22 -0.37 2.56
N ARG A 657 -25.83 0.82 2.56
CA ARG A 657 -27.24 1.00 2.20
C ARG A 657 -27.33 1.71 0.86
N TYR A 658 -28.28 1.30 0.03
CA TYR A 658 -28.53 1.82 -1.30
C TYR A 658 -29.92 2.46 -1.37
N ALA A 659 -30.00 3.63 -2.01
CA ALA A 659 -31.25 4.26 -2.39
C ALA A 659 -31.16 4.79 -3.82
N ARG A 660 -32.32 4.87 -4.49
CA ARG A 660 -32.48 5.49 -5.80
C ARG A 660 -33.43 6.68 -5.70
N SER A 661 -33.20 7.74 -6.46
CA SER A 661 -34.18 8.82 -6.57
C SER A 661 -35.50 8.30 -7.16
N LEU A 662 -36.62 8.91 -6.79
CA LEU A 662 -37.93 8.57 -7.36
C LEU A 662 -38.19 9.25 -8.70
N GLN A 663 -37.44 10.30 -9.02
CA GLN A 663 -37.48 11.03 -10.28
C GLN A 663 -36.06 11.21 -10.83
N PRO A 664 -35.91 11.27 -12.17
CA PRO A 664 -34.62 11.57 -12.77
C PRO A 664 -34.20 13.03 -12.52
N ASP A 665 -32.90 13.30 -12.58
CA ASP A 665 -32.29 14.64 -12.53
C ASP A 665 -32.65 15.48 -11.29
N THR A 666 -33.03 14.84 -10.17
CA THR A 666 -33.30 15.57 -8.93
C THR A 666 -33.20 14.68 -7.69
N ALA A 667 -32.60 15.24 -6.64
CA ALA A 667 -32.59 14.66 -5.30
C ALA A 667 -33.81 15.09 -4.45
N ALA A 668 -34.60 16.05 -4.93
CA ALA A 668 -35.64 16.72 -4.13
C ALA A 668 -37.00 16.02 -4.16
N GLN A 669 -37.26 15.17 -5.16
CA GLN A 669 -38.56 14.51 -5.37
C GLN A 669 -38.65 13.13 -4.69
N GLY A 670 -37.90 12.94 -3.62
CA GLY A 670 -37.91 11.71 -2.82
C GLY A 670 -36.99 10.61 -3.33
N TRP A 671 -36.81 9.61 -2.46
CA TRP A 671 -35.93 8.47 -2.65
C TRP A 671 -36.66 7.18 -2.25
N THR A 672 -36.23 6.06 -2.79
CA THR A 672 -36.60 4.74 -2.24
C THR A 672 -36.08 4.60 -0.82
N GLU A 673 -36.67 3.71 -0.02
CA GLU A 673 -36.10 3.33 1.27
C GLU A 673 -34.68 2.75 1.07
N ALA A 674 -33.76 3.07 1.98
CA ALA A 674 -32.38 2.65 1.91
C ALA A 674 -32.21 1.16 2.25
N ALA A 675 -32.09 0.33 1.23
CA ALA A 675 -31.97 -1.12 1.36
C ALA A 675 -30.51 -1.57 1.53
N PRO A 676 -30.22 -2.61 2.33
CA PRO A 676 -28.87 -3.16 2.43
C PRO A 676 -28.45 -3.83 1.12
N LEU A 677 -27.17 -3.73 0.75
CA LEU A 677 -26.63 -4.44 -0.41
C LEU A 677 -26.70 -5.97 -0.26
N GLY A 678 -26.60 -6.46 0.98
CA GLY A 678 -26.66 -7.86 1.32
C GLY A 678 -26.65 -8.07 2.83
N GLU A 679 -26.86 -9.31 3.26
CA GLU A 679 -26.94 -9.63 4.69
C GLU A 679 -25.56 -9.60 5.35
N LYS A 680 -25.44 -8.79 6.41
CA LYS A 680 -24.29 -8.77 7.35
C LYS A 680 -22.91 -8.72 6.68
N LEU A 681 -22.78 -7.96 5.59
CA LEU A 681 -21.51 -7.78 4.89
C LEU A 681 -20.68 -6.74 5.62
N SER A 682 -19.47 -7.07 6.09
CA SER A 682 -18.60 -6.08 6.74
C SER A 682 -17.83 -5.24 5.70
N GLN A 683 -18.49 -4.25 5.10
CA GLN A 683 -17.98 -3.45 4.00
C GLN A 683 -17.33 -2.14 4.48
N THR A 684 -16.37 -1.61 3.73
CA THR A 684 -15.74 -0.29 3.92
C THR A 684 -15.12 0.19 2.62
N TYR A 685 -15.01 1.52 2.42
CA TYR A 685 -14.38 2.16 1.26
C TYR A 685 -15.04 1.82 -0.07
N VAL A 686 -15.91 2.70 -0.55
CA VAL A 686 -16.73 2.45 -1.74
C VAL A 686 -16.15 3.09 -3.00
N GLY A 687 -16.20 2.36 -4.11
CA GLY A 687 -16.17 2.89 -5.47
C GLY A 687 -17.42 2.43 -6.22
N LEU A 688 -18.09 3.34 -6.93
CA LEU A 688 -19.35 3.10 -7.62
C LEU A 688 -19.30 3.72 -9.02
N VAL A 689 -19.68 2.95 -10.03
CA VAL A 689 -19.93 3.42 -11.40
C VAL A 689 -21.21 2.79 -11.94
N CYS A 690 -21.82 3.43 -12.94
CA CYS A 690 -22.92 2.88 -13.72
C CYS A 690 -22.42 2.66 -15.16
N ASP A 691 -22.54 1.45 -15.69
CA ASP A 691 -22.13 1.18 -17.06
C ASP A 691 -23.21 1.63 -18.08
N GLN A 692 -22.87 1.60 -19.37
CA GLN A 692 -23.76 1.98 -20.47
C GLN A 692 -24.98 1.06 -20.65
N ASN A 693 -24.99 -0.12 -20.03
CA ASN A 693 -26.12 -1.04 -20.00
C ASN A 693 -27.02 -0.82 -18.77
N ASP A 694 -26.82 0.30 -18.04
CA ASP A 694 -27.49 0.58 -16.77
C ASP A 694 -27.28 -0.53 -15.73
N MET A 695 -26.03 -1.02 -15.65
CA MET A 695 -25.53 -1.90 -14.60
C MET A 695 -24.72 -1.09 -13.59
N LEU A 696 -25.13 -1.11 -12.33
CA LEU A 696 -24.34 -0.58 -11.23
C LEU A 696 -23.24 -1.56 -10.85
N HIS A 697 -22.02 -1.06 -10.72
CA HIS A 697 -20.86 -1.81 -10.22
C HIS A 697 -20.33 -1.14 -8.98
N VAL A 698 -20.25 -1.90 -7.88
CA VAL A 698 -19.71 -1.42 -6.61
C VAL A 698 -18.51 -2.26 -6.20
N VAL A 699 -17.37 -1.59 -6.00
CA VAL A 699 -16.14 -2.19 -5.48
C VAL A 699 -15.87 -1.68 -4.07
N PHE A 700 -15.45 -2.57 -3.19
CA PHE A 700 -15.26 -2.25 -1.78
C PHE A 700 -14.29 -3.20 -1.07
N ARG A 701 -13.77 -2.75 0.09
CA ARG A 701 -13.06 -3.64 1.03
C ARG A 701 -14.10 -4.44 1.81
N LEU A 702 -14.01 -5.76 1.76
CA LEU A 702 -14.85 -6.68 2.52
C LEU A 702 -14.02 -7.39 3.58
N ALA A 703 -14.35 -7.21 4.86
CA ALA A 703 -13.74 -8.02 5.91
C ALA A 703 -14.29 -9.45 5.84
N ARG A 704 -13.40 -10.42 6.01
CA ARG A 704 -13.68 -11.84 5.95
C ARG A 704 -13.33 -12.48 7.30
N PRO A 705 -14.25 -13.27 7.88
CA PRO A 705 -13.96 -14.03 9.09
C PRO A 705 -12.89 -15.10 8.82
N PRO A 706 -12.26 -15.65 9.87
CA PRO A 706 -11.13 -16.58 9.76
C PRO A 706 -11.44 -17.96 9.15
N GLU A 707 -12.70 -18.27 8.80
CA GLU A 707 -13.14 -19.60 8.39
C GLU A 707 -12.70 -19.95 6.96
N ASN A 708 -11.75 -20.90 6.82
CA ASN A 708 -11.30 -21.49 5.54
C ASN A 708 -10.90 -20.48 4.44
N THR A 709 -10.51 -19.26 4.81
CA THR A 709 -10.02 -18.26 3.85
C THR A 709 -8.49 -18.24 3.82
N PHE A 710 -7.90 -18.13 2.64
CA PHE A 710 -6.50 -17.70 2.51
C PHE A 710 -6.42 -16.17 2.61
N PRO A 711 -5.43 -15.61 3.34
CA PRO A 711 -4.56 -16.29 4.30
C PRO A 711 -5.36 -16.71 5.55
N VAL A 712 -4.96 -17.81 6.19
CA VAL A 712 -5.67 -18.39 7.35
C VAL A 712 -5.68 -17.41 8.52
N GLY A 713 -6.86 -16.92 8.88
CA GLY A 713 -7.08 -15.87 9.87
C GLY A 713 -8.02 -14.78 9.35
N SER A 714 -8.40 -13.81 10.20
CA SER A 714 -9.18 -12.68 9.72
C SER A 714 -8.41 -11.94 8.62
N SER A 715 -9.09 -11.47 7.58
CA SER A 715 -8.45 -10.72 6.50
C SER A 715 -9.48 -9.86 5.78
N SER A 716 -9.07 -9.07 4.79
CA SER A 716 -10.03 -8.36 3.94
C SER A 716 -9.69 -8.53 2.49
N SER A 717 -10.70 -8.69 1.64
CA SER A 717 -10.56 -8.74 0.19
C SER A 717 -11.00 -7.43 -0.44
N LEU A 718 -10.52 -7.16 -1.65
CA LEU A 718 -11.17 -6.24 -2.57
C LEU A 718 -12.26 -7.02 -3.31
N SER A 719 -13.51 -6.57 -3.20
CA SER A 719 -14.69 -7.31 -3.65
C SER A 719 -15.58 -6.45 -4.53
N LEU A 720 -16.34 -7.10 -5.41
CA LEU A 720 -17.28 -6.51 -6.35
C LEU A 720 -18.69 -7.04 -6.08
N MET A 721 -19.69 -6.18 -6.20
CA MET A 721 -21.08 -6.55 -6.44
C MET A 721 -21.62 -5.75 -7.63
N SER A 722 -22.62 -6.29 -8.31
CA SER A 722 -23.29 -5.61 -9.41
C SER A 722 -24.80 -5.77 -9.33
N LYS A 723 -25.54 -4.84 -9.95
CA LYS A 723 -27.00 -4.85 -9.98
C LYS A 723 -27.57 -3.99 -11.13
N PRO A 724 -28.58 -4.44 -11.90
CA PRO A 724 -29.24 -3.56 -12.87
C PRO A 724 -29.93 -2.41 -12.15
N THR A 725 -29.88 -1.19 -12.67
CA THR A 725 -30.35 0.04 -11.96
C THR A 725 -31.80 -0.05 -11.46
N MET A 726 -32.62 -0.88 -12.11
CA MET A 726 -34.04 -1.08 -11.80
C MET A 726 -34.35 -2.40 -11.08
N ALA A 727 -33.38 -3.28 -10.87
CA ALA A 727 -33.61 -4.53 -10.13
C ALA A 727 -33.81 -4.26 -8.63
N ASP A 728 -34.13 -5.29 -7.85
CA ASP A 728 -34.22 -5.20 -6.38
C ASP A 728 -32.95 -5.73 -5.69
N ALA A 729 -32.44 -6.88 -6.14
CA ALA A 729 -31.32 -7.57 -5.50
C ALA A 729 -29.97 -7.25 -6.14
N TRP A 730 -28.92 -7.22 -5.31
CA TRP A 730 -27.53 -7.21 -5.75
C TRP A 730 -26.99 -8.63 -5.92
N SER A 731 -25.98 -8.79 -6.77
CA SER A 731 -25.22 -10.05 -6.84
C SER A 731 -24.55 -10.36 -5.50
N ALA A 732 -24.24 -11.64 -5.24
CA ALA A 732 -23.34 -11.99 -4.15
C ALA A 732 -21.96 -11.31 -4.31
N PRO A 733 -21.24 -11.01 -3.21
CA PRO A 733 -19.89 -10.46 -3.30
C PRO A 733 -18.93 -11.41 -4.01
N ARG A 734 -18.33 -10.96 -5.12
CA ARG A 734 -17.24 -11.66 -5.81
C ARG A 734 -15.89 -11.07 -5.41
N GLN A 735 -14.96 -11.89 -4.98
CA GLN A 735 -13.62 -11.45 -4.58
C GLN A 735 -12.77 -11.18 -5.82
N LEU A 736 -12.15 -9.99 -5.88
CA LEU A 736 -11.26 -9.58 -6.97
C LEU A 736 -9.78 -9.74 -6.58
N VAL A 737 -9.41 -9.28 -5.37
CA VAL A 737 -8.03 -9.37 -4.87
C VAL A 737 -8.03 -9.85 -3.42
N GLN A 738 -7.19 -10.83 -3.11
CA GLN A 738 -6.95 -11.34 -1.76
C GLN A 738 -5.59 -10.88 -1.23
N PRO A 739 -5.46 -10.63 0.09
CA PRO A 739 -4.25 -10.06 0.68
C PRO A 739 -3.18 -11.13 0.93
N ALA A 740 -1.91 -10.72 1.00
CA ALA A 740 -0.79 -11.61 1.35
C ALA A 740 -0.74 -12.02 2.82
N PHE A 741 -1.33 -11.19 3.71
CA PHE A 741 -1.31 -11.36 5.16
C PHE A 741 -2.71 -11.20 5.74
N THR A 742 -2.88 -11.73 6.96
CA THR A 742 -4.09 -11.59 7.76
C THR A 742 -4.23 -10.18 8.34
N ASP A 743 -5.26 -9.99 9.14
CA ASP A 743 -5.59 -8.78 9.87
C ASP A 743 -5.91 -7.59 8.94
N TYR A 744 -5.76 -6.38 9.46
CA TYR A 744 -6.12 -5.16 8.76
C TYR A 744 -5.23 -4.92 7.53
N CYS A 745 -5.86 -4.77 6.37
CA CYS A 745 -5.23 -4.33 5.13
C CYS A 745 -6.14 -3.34 4.39
N VAL A 746 -5.55 -2.56 3.49
CA VAL A 746 -6.23 -1.58 2.64
C VAL A 746 -5.72 -1.71 1.20
N TYR A 747 -6.56 -1.40 0.22
CA TYR A 747 -6.24 -1.53 -1.21
C TYR A 747 -6.07 -0.21 -1.95
N TYR A 748 -6.21 0.94 -1.28
CA TYR A 748 -6.16 2.30 -1.85
C TYR A 748 -6.83 2.39 -3.24
N HIS A 749 -7.96 1.69 -3.38
CA HIS A 749 -8.49 1.33 -4.69
C HIS A 749 -9.28 2.49 -5.31
N ARG A 750 -9.40 2.51 -6.64
CA ARG A 750 -10.17 3.49 -7.41
C ARG A 750 -10.87 2.74 -8.54
N LEU A 751 -12.18 2.93 -8.65
CA LEU A 751 -13.00 2.38 -9.73
C LEU A 751 -13.27 3.48 -10.76
N ILE A 752 -13.02 3.18 -12.03
CA ILE A 752 -13.13 4.11 -13.16
C ILE A 752 -13.83 3.38 -14.28
N ILE A 753 -14.64 4.12 -15.03
CA ILE A 753 -15.20 3.68 -16.30
C ILE A 753 -14.78 4.65 -17.39
N ASP A 754 -14.45 4.14 -18.57
CA ASP A 754 -14.10 4.97 -19.72
C ASP A 754 -15.31 5.23 -20.64
N ARG A 755 -15.12 5.99 -21.72
CA ARG A 755 -16.20 6.32 -22.67
C ARG A 755 -16.60 5.13 -23.56
N CYS A 756 -15.80 4.06 -23.57
CA CYS A 756 -16.04 2.83 -24.32
C CYS A 756 -16.62 1.71 -23.44
N ASN A 757 -17.17 2.05 -22.27
CA ASN A 757 -17.78 1.12 -21.32
C ASN A 757 -16.82 0.09 -20.69
N ARG A 758 -15.52 0.35 -20.73
CA ARG A 758 -14.51 -0.50 -20.08
C ARG A 758 -14.30 -0.03 -18.65
N ILE A 759 -14.19 -0.98 -17.73
CA ILE A 759 -14.05 -0.70 -16.30
C ILE A 759 -12.60 -0.96 -15.87
N PHE A 760 -12.02 0.01 -15.20
CA PHE A 760 -10.67 -0.03 -14.67
C PHE A 760 -10.70 0.02 -13.14
N LEU A 761 -9.91 -0.83 -12.51
CA LEU A 761 -9.73 -0.87 -11.07
C LEU A 761 -8.24 -0.73 -10.75
N SER A 762 -7.87 0.46 -10.27
CA SER A 762 -6.53 0.72 -9.76
C SER A 762 -6.48 0.41 -8.27
N TYR A 763 -5.44 -0.25 -7.77
CA TYR A 763 -5.29 -0.60 -6.35
C TYR A 763 -3.83 -0.66 -5.93
N ASP A 764 -3.54 -0.46 -4.65
CA ASP A 764 -2.22 -0.60 -4.02
C ASP A 764 -2.41 -1.28 -2.65
N TYR A 765 -1.83 -2.48 -2.49
CA TYR A 765 -2.00 -3.29 -1.28
C TYR A 765 -1.13 -2.78 -0.14
N TRP A 766 -1.79 -2.50 0.98
CA TRP A 766 -1.18 -2.06 2.22
C TRP A 766 -1.53 -3.02 3.36
N SER A 767 -0.51 -3.44 4.11
CA SER A 767 -0.64 -4.38 5.23
C SER A 767 -0.42 -3.68 6.57
N THR A 768 -1.13 -4.14 7.60
CA THR A 768 -0.88 -3.76 8.99
C THR A 768 0.51 -4.16 9.46
N TYR A 769 1.07 -5.26 8.95
CA TYR A 769 2.37 -5.80 9.37
C TYR A 769 3.50 -4.89 8.94
N TRP A 770 4.10 -4.22 9.92
CA TRP A 770 5.06 -3.16 9.68
C TRP A 770 6.31 -3.67 8.98
N PHE A 771 6.99 -4.71 9.50
CA PHE A 771 8.16 -5.34 8.88
C PHE A 771 8.02 -5.47 7.36
N TYR A 772 6.94 -6.11 6.91
CA TYR A 772 6.63 -6.28 5.49
C TYR A 772 6.44 -4.94 4.78
N ARG A 773 5.62 -4.04 5.35
CA ARG A 773 5.26 -2.76 4.75
C ARG A 773 6.47 -1.84 4.55
N ILE A 774 7.31 -1.68 5.57
CA ILE A 774 8.45 -0.75 5.50
C ILE A 774 9.56 -1.28 4.61
N ASP A 775 9.64 -2.60 4.45
CA ASP A 775 10.60 -3.22 3.56
C ASP A 775 10.26 -2.96 2.08
N GLN A 776 9.00 -2.63 1.74
CA GLN A 776 8.62 -2.32 0.36
C GLN A 776 9.20 -1.01 -0.17
N ALA A 777 9.82 -1.06 -1.35
CA ALA A 777 10.59 0.05 -1.92
C ALA A 777 9.77 1.13 -2.64
N LYS A 778 8.60 0.80 -3.19
CA LYS A 778 7.75 1.68 -4.01
C LYS A 778 6.27 1.36 -3.78
N SER A 779 5.39 2.24 -4.24
CA SER A 779 3.96 1.91 -4.41
C SER A 779 3.85 0.67 -5.28
N ARG A 780 3.03 -0.29 -4.86
CA ARG A 780 2.71 -1.50 -5.63
C ARG A 780 1.39 -1.30 -6.35
N ARG A 781 1.15 -0.07 -6.82
CA ARG A 781 -0.08 0.23 -7.54
C ARG A 781 -0.12 -0.64 -8.78
N ALA A 782 -1.23 -1.32 -8.98
CA ALA A 782 -1.54 -2.10 -10.15
C ALA A 782 -2.84 -1.59 -10.76
N LEU A 783 -3.06 -1.93 -12.02
CA LEU A 783 -4.28 -1.63 -12.74
C LEU A 783 -4.83 -2.91 -13.35
N MET A 784 -6.08 -3.23 -13.05
CA MET A 784 -6.82 -4.26 -13.76
C MET A 784 -7.96 -3.64 -14.55
N MET A 785 -8.33 -4.29 -15.65
CA MET A 785 -9.37 -3.85 -16.57
C MET A 785 -10.34 -5.00 -16.83
N SER A 786 -11.61 -4.64 -16.99
CA SER A 786 -12.66 -5.49 -17.49
C SER A 786 -13.30 -4.86 -18.73
N PRO A 787 -13.31 -5.55 -19.88
CA PRO A 787 -13.90 -5.05 -21.11
C PRO A 787 -15.41 -5.32 -21.25
N ASP A 788 -15.99 -6.10 -20.33
CA ASP A 788 -17.27 -6.79 -20.51
C ASP A 788 -18.22 -6.66 -19.30
N GLY A 789 -18.25 -5.47 -18.67
CA GLY A 789 -19.15 -5.22 -17.54
C GLY A 789 -18.75 -6.01 -16.29
N CYS A 790 -17.45 -6.08 -16.00
CA CYS A 790 -16.89 -6.85 -14.90
C CYS A 790 -17.18 -8.36 -14.99
N GLN A 791 -17.29 -8.99 -16.16
CA GLN A 791 -17.41 -10.45 -16.22
C GLN A 791 -16.02 -11.09 -16.15
N THR A 792 -15.10 -10.67 -17.02
CA THR A 792 -13.69 -11.08 -17.06
C THR A 792 -12.77 -9.96 -16.59
N TRP A 793 -11.56 -10.32 -16.16
CA TRP A 793 -10.55 -9.37 -15.68
C TRP A 793 -9.17 -9.73 -16.21
N ARG A 794 -8.39 -8.68 -16.44
CA ARG A 794 -6.97 -8.77 -16.76
C ARG A 794 -6.18 -7.65 -16.13
N LEU A 795 -4.87 -7.83 -15.95
CA LEU A 795 -3.98 -6.71 -15.65
C LEU A 795 -3.87 -5.83 -16.91
N ALA A 796 -4.00 -4.52 -16.74
CA ALA A 796 -4.06 -3.59 -17.87
C ALA A 796 -2.66 -3.36 -18.46
N SER A 797 -2.55 -3.50 -19.77
CA SER A 797 -1.40 -3.06 -20.56
C SER A 797 -1.58 -1.62 -21.05
N ASP A 798 -0.54 -1.04 -21.65
CA ASP A 798 -0.65 0.29 -22.26
C ASP A 798 -1.60 0.29 -23.48
N GLN A 799 -1.68 -0.83 -24.21
CA GLN A 799 -2.65 -0.97 -25.31
C GLN A 799 -4.10 -0.89 -24.80
N ASP A 800 -4.36 -1.46 -23.63
CA ASP A 800 -5.70 -1.40 -23.02
C ASP A 800 -6.10 0.05 -22.66
N LEU A 801 -5.14 0.95 -22.42
CA LEU A 801 -5.44 2.35 -22.12
C LEU A 801 -5.74 3.20 -23.35
N ARG A 802 -5.17 2.87 -24.52
CA ARG A 802 -5.22 3.74 -25.70
C ARG A 802 -6.54 3.67 -26.48
N GLY A 803 -7.40 2.69 -26.18
CA GLY A 803 -8.58 2.40 -27.01
C GLY A 803 -8.17 1.77 -28.35
N LYS A 804 -9.15 1.29 -29.13
CA LYS A 804 -8.92 0.84 -30.50
C LYS A 804 -9.05 1.98 -31.48
#